data_AF-A0A6N0ZJR7-F1
#
_entry.id   AF-A0A6N0ZJR7-F1
#
_cell.length_a   1.000
_cell.length_b   1.000
_cell.length_c   1.000
_cell.angle_alpha   90.00
_cell.angle_beta   90.00
_cell.angle_gamma   90.00
#
_symmetry.space_group_name_H-M   'P 1'
#
loop_
_entity.id
_entity.type
_entity.pdbx_description
1 polymer ?
#
loop_
_entity_poly.entity_id
_entity_poly.type
_entity_poly.pdbx_seq_one_letter_code
_entity_poly.pdbx_strand_id
1 'polypeptide(L)'
;MKILVFADSRGQHLPAGSTHPIFSERLRLLPGLQVDNYLCPFKWTTTLDFVDSFSAEQLRAYDHVVLYTGIVDWSPRKLSNARDDVYDGHTEANLGAMQLNTNDYSKKIVNRKKRIFDSVFGESAMQAYLSSPFDVEYEGEPTINMYSLAMAETGLIPRLRVLPNLLFINANRFIAGWRGDYRRERPANIDITHAYSDLFTRSLGERVVDLRVWDERDVKRFTCDNLHLTPAGHDYIFDALCRMLEIRQPVTSPTMSKPRPIEHDSAKAASFIGLLAANRALAEGDSESAYAKAKKLFDESGRSSHFHTALLAATRTGKRSHLEDLFAASERIGASSVSTESAECAYLKRFSFLLLHTAKRRIAELAARPLLSSGELLQLEKKLCDPVALQNFVKVRTDIVEARMRDEFRHVSRYPTVFPYNYLSDYRASPPQPRLPNSPRVKSVTLVYPVKNRSQRTRISLLSLAAAHRFWLESVSRPSLSLDAIVVEDEGPDAFDTSVLSSLPFDSRHLLLDTGVTWTRSGLINQGLSVAKGDFIAFVDADVLFPQDFLVRLASTLAGIEVSDRVLAFNMFETHSHQKEGKLHSAGMPYSYLWGLLRKHALAVGGFSEAFIGWGSEDRDFEYRVCKKLGLKTSSSLYLPGQPYVLHLSHDVRTGSEHRGENVAQLARVKSVASPDELVAKPKLQIRQIRQTRVLATYDLRAQPSLVERGKERHGRTLVIMGNGPSLSEIMNNPELLQLLRGYDTFGLNAAYRAYDRYDFYPTYFGSFDFRVCDSQAEAFSLLVRGNNPIRKFFFAKQSVFDEDTKAQPRFQSIHFKAAPQGVSRQSSLSPSFDEFDDCGSSGTNAVQAGYIMGYRHFILLGVDCNYVEILDGVKDIDGIRYEVVEDIKSNPNYWFEGYQIKGDKFHKPNEKDIQLVSWAKLDTLLNNADGHISNCSLVSKLPMFDILPFRARSASVQNVFIVISCAAYRERIAALRPRYAAKLRPGDQVIFVIGGGERTCLGEDSLLQVTAGDLYEDLPQKVQAAIEFCVKNIGFERLIKVDDDIHVNFDNLYAVLPDLADYPYVGRRTPTRPGITPSSNWHFGKVAPGSLHEGLPHKVEGPPEFWAGGGMYVVRRDAAAHLATTLAHQVAHYHLYEDFMVGDLLARHGVQAQPWDELPVANGQDWCITNLRDIMSEDLSSLRDEARMKRAISVHCGPYPPYYRIDDGQMRELSRSFDAR
;
A
#
# COMPACT_ATOMS: atom_id res chain seq x y z
N MET A 1 10.06 -19.81 2.61
CA MET A 1 9.77 -21.17 3.10
C MET A 1 8.63 -21.13 4.13
N LYS A 2 7.55 -21.88 3.89
CA LYS A 2 6.34 -21.96 4.71
C LYS A 2 6.38 -23.21 5.58
N ILE A 3 6.25 -23.05 6.89
CA ILE A 3 6.37 -24.12 7.88
C ILE A 3 5.11 -24.19 8.73
N LEU A 4 4.55 -25.39 8.91
CA LEU A 4 3.51 -25.64 9.90
C LEU A 4 4.12 -26.25 11.15
N VAL A 5 3.84 -25.70 12.34
CA VAL A 5 4.24 -26.30 13.62
C VAL A 5 2.98 -26.74 14.37
N PHE A 6 2.86 -28.04 14.62
CA PHE A 6 1.79 -28.61 15.43
C PHE A 6 2.37 -29.32 16.65
N ALA A 7 2.03 -28.87 17.85
CA ALA A 7 2.64 -29.35 19.09
C ALA A 7 1.61 -29.63 20.18
N ASP A 8 1.93 -30.56 21.08
CA ASP A 8 1.26 -30.68 22.39
C ASP A 8 1.81 -29.64 23.39
N SER A 9 1.52 -29.80 24.69
CA SER A 9 1.92 -28.83 25.71
C SER A 9 3.43 -28.58 25.75
N ARG A 10 4.26 -29.53 25.31
CA ARG A 10 5.73 -29.39 25.28
C ARG A 10 6.22 -28.28 24.35
N GLY A 11 5.45 -27.96 23.30
CA GLY A 11 5.77 -26.87 22.39
C GLY A 11 5.28 -25.49 22.84
N GLN A 12 4.56 -25.40 23.96
CA GLN A 12 3.86 -24.17 24.39
C GLN A 12 4.19 -23.75 25.82
N HIS A 13 4.34 -24.71 26.73
CA HIS A 13 4.51 -24.45 28.16
C HIS A 13 5.86 -23.80 28.46
N LEU A 14 5.85 -22.80 29.34
CA LEU A 14 7.04 -22.15 29.86
C LEU A 14 7.17 -22.46 31.36
N PRO A 15 8.41 -22.61 31.90
CA PRO A 15 8.64 -22.78 33.32
C PRO A 15 8.05 -21.64 34.13
N ALA A 16 7.63 -21.92 35.37
CA ALA A 16 6.97 -20.93 36.21
C ALA A 16 7.84 -19.69 36.42
N GLY A 17 7.29 -18.50 36.15
CA GLY A 17 8.01 -17.24 36.29
C GLY A 17 9.00 -16.94 35.15
N SER A 18 9.07 -17.78 34.11
CA SER A 18 9.89 -17.53 32.93
C SER A 18 9.12 -16.78 31.84
N THR A 19 9.80 -15.85 31.17
CA THR A 19 9.31 -15.22 29.93
C THR A 19 10.42 -15.30 28.88
N HIS A 20 10.27 -16.22 27.93
CA HIS A 20 11.20 -16.38 26.81
C HIS A 20 10.44 -16.87 25.58
N PRO A 21 10.90 -16.53 24.36
CA PRO A 21 10.25 -17.01 23.15
C PRO A 21 10.52 -18.50 22.97
N ILE A 22 9.45 -19.24 22.67
CA ILE A 22 9.57 -20.68 22.34
C ILE A 22 10.21 -20.86 20.96
N PHE A 23 10.73 -22.06 20.69
CA PHE A 23 11.46 -22.37 19.45
C PHE A 23 10.68 -21.99 18.17
N SER A 24 9.36 -22.18 18.16
CA SER A 24 8.52 -21.90 16.99
C SER A 24 8.25 -20.41 16.78
N GLU A 25 8.18 -19.62 17.87
CA GLU A 25 8.17 -18.16 17.80
C GLU A 25 9.50 -17.64 17.26
N ARG A 26 10.62 -18.27 17.65
CA ARG A 26 11.95 -17.92 17.12
C ARG A 26 12.09 -18.24 15.65
N LEU A 27 11.59 -19.39 15.18
CA LEU A 27 11.54 -19.70 13.75
C LEU A 27 10.74 -18.63 12.99
N ARG A 28 9.61 -18.17 13.53
CA ARG A 28 8.80 -17.11 12.91
C ARG A 28 9.54 -15.77 12.79
N LEU A 29 10.56 -15.53 13.60
CA LEU A 29 11.37 -14.30 13.55
C LEU A 29 12.50 -14.37 12.51
N LEU A 30 12.77 -15.53 11.92
CA LEU A 30 13.80 -15.67 10.89
C LEU A 30 13.29 -15.12 9.54
N PRO A 31 14.07 -14.27 8.86
CA PRO A 31 13.70 -13.74 7.54
C PRO A 31 13.45 -14.88 6.53
N GLY A 32 12.41 -14.73 5.71
CA GLY A 32 12.06 -15.71 4.69
C GLY A 32 11.28 -16.94 5.18
N LEU A 33 10.99 -17.04 6.49
CA LEU A 33 10.11 -18.06 7.05
C LEU A 33 8.70 -17.53 7.31
N GLN A 34 7.70 -18.25 6.80
CA GLN A 34 6.31 -18.10 7.21
C GLN A 34 5.93 -19.30 8.08
N VAL A 35 5.78 -19.09 9.40
CA VAL A 35 5.51 -20.17 10.34
C VAL A 35 4.07 -20.09 10.85
N ASP A 36 3.27 -21.13 10.61
CA ASP A 36 1.91 -21.30 11.12
C ASP A 36 1.93 -22.20 12.35
N ASN A 37 1.60 -21.64 13.52
CA ASN A 37 1.70 -22.32 14.81
C ASN A 37 0.33 -22.82 15.30
N TYR A 38 0.29 -24.09 15.69
CA TYR A 38 -0.81 -24.79 16.36
C TYR A 38 -0.27 -25.44 17.64
N LEU A 39 -0.27 -24.66 18.72
CA LEU A 39 0.42 -24.98 19.97
C LEU A 39 -0.59 -25.42 21.02
N CYS A 40 -0.62 -26.73 21.24
CA CYS A 40 -1.53 -27.44 22.13
C CYS A 40 -3.00 -26.98 21.96
N PRO A 41 -3.58 -27.10 20.74
CA PRO A 41 -4.92 -26.58 20.46
C PRO A 41 -6.04 -27.34 21.18
N PHE A 42 -5.83 -28.61 21.51
CA PHE A 42 -6.80 -29.46 22.21
C PHE A 42 -6.43 -29.66 23.68
N LYS A 43 -7.43 -29.80 24.55
CA LYS A 43 -7.26 -30.12 25.98
C LYS A 43 -6.37 -31.37 26.16
N TRP A 44 -6.57 -32.35 25.29
CA TRP A 44 -5.66 -33.48 25.08
C TRP A 44 -5.24 -33.46 23.61
N THR A 45 -4.13 -32.77 23.31
CA THR A 45 -3.60 -32.70 21.94
C THR A 45 -2.84 -33.99 21.61
N THR A 46 -3.40 -34.77 20.70
CA THR A 46 -2.85 -36.06 20.24
C THR A 46 -2.22 -35.94 18.86
N THR A 47 -1.38 -36.90 18.49
CA THR A 47 -0.91 -37.04 17.09
C THR A 47 -2.07 -37.29 16.12
N LEU A 48 -3.12 -37.96 16.57
CA LEU A 48 -4.31 -38.27 15.76
C LEU A 48 -5.15 -37.03 15.45
N ASP A 49 -5.19 -36.04 16.35
CA ASP A 49 -5.83 -34.75 16.06
C ASP A 49 -5.15 -34.05 14.88
N PHE A 50 -3.82 -34.12 14.76
CA PHE A 50 -3.12 -33.60 13.60
C PHE A 50 -3.55 -34.31 12.31
N VAL A 51 -3.67 -35.64 12.35
CA VAL A 51 -4.09 -36.44 11.19
C VAL A 51 -5.53 -36.11 10.75
N ASP A 52 -6.44 -35.81 11.67
CA ASP A 52 -7.83 -35.46 11.35
C ASP A 52 -7.99 -33.99 10.92
N SER A 53 -7.16 -33.10 11.46
CA SER A 53 -7.35 -31.66 11.30
C SER A 53 -6.81 -31.08 9.99
N PHE A 54 -5.98 -31.82 9.27
CA PHE A 54 -5.36 -31.35 8.04
C PHE A 54 -5.52 -32.36 6.91
N SER A 55 -5.99 -31.88 5.75
CA SER A 55 -6.00 -32.68 4.54
C SER A 55 -4.59 -32.82 3.95
N ALA A 56 -4.35 -33.89 3.19
CA ALA A 56 -3.06 -34.09 2.52
C ALA A 56 -2.71 -32.94 1.55
N GLU A 57 -3.72 -32.27 0.96
CA GLU A 57 -3.51 -31.11 0.10
C GLU A 57 -3.05 -29.88 0.90
N GLN A 58 -3.66 -29.64 2.07
CA GLN A 58 -3.24 -28.56 2.98
C GLN A 58 -1.80 -28.76 3.45
N LEU A 59 -1.42 -29.99 3.79
CA LEU A 59 -0.07 -30.31 4.25
C LEU A 59 0.98 -30.20 3.12
N ARG A 60 0.61 -30.43 1.86
CA ARG A 60 1.50 -30.23 0.69
C ARG A 60 1.75 -28.76 0.35
N ALA A 61 0.91 -27.84 0.82
CA ALA A 61 1.12 -26.40 0.65
C ALA A 61 2.19 -25.82 1.60
N TYR A 62 2.73 -26.64 2.52
CA TYR A 62 3.85 -26.28 3.39
C TYR A 62 5.12 -26.93 2.85
N ASP A 63 6.22 -26.18 2.89
CA ASP A 63 7.55 -26.71 2.56
C ASP A 63 8.01 -27.71 3.63
N HIS A 64 7.68 -27.45 4.91
CA HIS A 64 7.91 -28.37 6.02
C HIS A 64 6.77 -28.38 7.04
N VAL A 65 6.54 -29.54 7.65
CA VAL A 65 5.60 -29.75 8.75
C VAL A 65 6.37 -30.25 9.97
N VAL A 66 6.42 -29.44 11.03
CA VAL A 66 7.05 -29.80 12.30
C VAL A 66 5.99 -30.31 13.28
N LEU A 67 6.11 -31.56 13.67
CA LEU A 67 5.17 -32.23 14.57
C LEU A 67 5.86 -32.56 15.91
N TYR A 68 5.43 -31.92 17.00
CA TYR A 68 5.91 -32.19 18.36
C TYR A 68 4.77 -32.70 19.24
N THR A 69 4.33 -33.93 18.96
CA THR A 69 3.18 -34.59 19.62
C THR A 69 3.55 -36.00 20.08
N GLY A 70 2.60 -36.72 20.66
CA GLY A 70 2.76 -38.12 21.07
C GLY A 70 2.80 -38.33 22.57
N ILE A 71 3.27 -37.37 23.38
CA ILE A 71 3.38 -37.61 24.82
C ILE A 71 2.01 -37.82 25.48
N VAL A 72 0.97 -37.16 24.97
CA VAL A 72 -0.41 -37.33 25.43
C VAL A 72 -0.90 -38.73 25.05
N ASP A 73 -0.63 -39.20 23.84
CA ASP A 73 -1.04 -40.52 23.37
C ASP A 73 -0.35 -41.66 24.15
N TRP A 74 0.95 -41.50 24.41
CA TRP A 74 1.82 -42.56 24.92
C TRP A 74 1.80 -42.66 26.45
N SER A 75 1.54 -41.56 27.15
CA SER A 75 1.58 -41.53 28.60
C SER A 75 0.44 -42.35 29.21
N PRO A 76 0.75 -43.29 30.13
CA PRO A 76 -0.27 -44.01 30.87
C PRO A 76 -1.08 -43.03 31.72
N ARG A 77 -2.37 -43.31 31.84
CA ARG A 77 -3.37 -42.53 32.59
C ARG A 77 -4.42 -43.47 33.13
N LYS A 78 -5.27 -42.97 34.03
CA LYS A 78 -6.40 -43.73 34.58
C LYS A 78 -7.31 -44.24 33.47
N LEU A 79 -7.79 -45.47 33.61
CA LEU A 79 -8.67 -46.10 32.64
C LEU A 79 -9.91 -45.23 32.35
N SER A 80 -10.55 -44.68 33.37
CA SER A 80 -11.68 -43.74 33.20
C SER A 80 -11.29 -42.52 32.36
N ASN A 81 -10.13 -41.91 32.60
CA ASN A 81 -9.67 -40.77 31.80
C ASN A 81 -9.37 -41.14 30.35
N ALA A 82 -8.78 -42.31 30.08
CA ALA A 82 -8.53 -42.76 28.71
C ALA A 82 -9.85 -43.03 27.96
N ARG A 83 -10.76 -43.79 28.57
CA ARG A 83 -12.00 -44.27 27.94
C ARG A 83 -13.07 -43.19 27.87
N ASP A 84 -13.35 -42.54 28.99
CA ASP A 84 -14.55 -41.72 29.18
C ASP A 84 -14.28 -40.23 28.93
N ASP A 85 -13.03 -39.75 29.06
CA ASP A 85 -12.70 -38.34 28.81
C ASP A 85 -12.03 -38.13 27.44
N VAL A 86 -11.03 -38.95 27.10
CA VAL A 86 -10.21 -38.74 25.89
C VAL A 86 -10.82 -39.44 24.68
N TYR A 87 -11.12 -40.73 24.77
CA TYR A 87 -11.67 -41.51 23.65
C TYR A 87 -13.13 -41.16 23.40
N ASP A 88 -14.04 -41.42 24.35
CA ASP A 88 -15.49 -41.27 24.17
C ASP A 88 -16.12 -40.15 25.03
N GLY A 89 -15.43 -39.01 25.10
CA GLY A 89 -15.88 -37.84 25.85
C GLY A 89 -17.29 -37.36 25.49
N HIS A 90 -18.18 -37.17 26.47
CA HIS A 90 -19.56 -36.75 26.19
C HIS A 90 -19.73 -35.28 25.82
N THR A 91 -18.69 -34.46 25.90
CA THR A 91 -18.77 -32.99 25.72
C THR A 91 -17.80 -32.49 24.65
N GLU A 92 -18.29 -31.61 23.78
CA GLU A 92 -17.46 -30.84 22.85
C GLU A 92 -17.53 -29.36 23.22
N ALA A 93 -16.38 -28.69 23.21
CA ALA A 93 -16.27 -27.29 23.57
C ALA A 93 -15.13 -26.63 22.78
N ASN A 94 -15.28 -25.32 22.54
CA ASN A 94 -14.26 -24.48 21.91
C ASN A 94 -13.81 -24.94 20.52
N LEU A 95 -14.61 -25.68 19.74
CA LEU A 95 -14.21 -26.31 18.46
C LEU A 95 -13.57 -25.35 17.42
N GLY A 96 -13.83 -24.04 17.50
CA GLY A 96 -13.20 -23.01 16.66
C GLY A 96 -11.84 -22.47 17.16
N ALA A 97 -11.31 -22.95 18.29
CA ALA A 97 -10.13 -22.38 18.96
C ALA A 97 -8.78 -22.92 18.44
N MET A 98 -8.75 -23.53 17.26
CA MET A 98 -7.62 -24.34 16.79
C MET A 98 -6.31 -23.57 16.60
N GLN A 99 -6.36 -22.28 16.27
CA GLN A 99 -5.18 -21.41 16.14
C GLN A 99 -5.03 -20.42 17.30
N LEU A 100 -5.80 -20.60 18.39
CA LEU A 100 -5.80 -19.64 19.51
C LEU A 100 -4.48 -19.64 20.27
N ASN A 101 -3.73 -20.75 20.23
CA ASN A 101 -2.42 -20.92 20.89
C ASN A 101 -2.43 -20.44 22.35
N THR A 102 -3.54 -20.67 23.06
CA THR A 102 -3.75 -20.18 24.42
C THR A 102 -3.17 -21.12 25.47
N ASN A 103 -2.57 -20.54 26.50
CA ASN A 103 -2.16 -21.26 27.71
C ASN A 103 -3.33 -21.50 28.68
N ASP A 104 -4.50 -20.91 28.41
CA ASP A 104 -5.72 -21.10 29.20
C ASP A 104 -6.40 -22.40 28.78
N TYR A 105 -6.23 -23.45 29.59
CA TYR A 105 -6.80 -24.77 29.33
C TYR A 105 -8.34 -24.77 29.21
N SER A 106 -9.04 -23.79 29.80
CA SER A 106 -10.50 -23.68 29.68
C SER A 106 -10.96 -23.29 28.27
N LYS A 107 -10.05 -22.74 27.47
CA LYS A 107 -10.30 -22.28 26.09
C LYS A 107 -9.75 -23.23 25.03
N LYS A 108 -9.09 -24.32 25.42
CA LYS A 108 -8.62 -25.35 24.49
C LYS A 108 -9.80 -26.17 23.97
N ILE A 109 -9.65 -26.72 22.76
CA ILE A 109 -10.67 -27.56 22.14
C ILE A 109 -10.87 -28.82 22.97
N VAL A 110 -12.12 -29.12 23.30
CA VAL A 110 -12.56 -30.43 23.79
C VAL A 110 -13.36 -31.04 22.66
N ASN A 111 -12.88 -32.13 22.08
CA ASN A 111 -13.48 -32.80 20.93
C ASN A 111 -13.72 -34.29 21.23
N ARG A 112 -14.70 -34.89 20.56
CA ARG A 112 -14.95 -36.34 20.61
C ARG A 112 -13.93 -37.07 19.74
N LYS A 113 -12.96 -37.75 20.37
CA LYS A 113 -11.88 -38.40 19.63
C LYS A 113 -12.22 -39.80 19.14
N LYS A 114 -13.30 -40.42 19.62
CA LYS A 114 -13.74 -41.77 19.23
C LYS A 114 -13.71 -41.98 17.72
N ARG A 115 -14.35 -41.07 16.97
CA ARG A 115 -14.35 -41.09 15.49
C ARG A 115 -12.94 -41.10 14.90
N ILE A 116 -12.03 -40.30 15.45
CA ILE A 116 -10.66 -40.15 14.95
C ILE A 116 -9.88 -41.45 15.20
N PHE A 117 -9.93 -41.95 16.43
CA PHE A 117 -9.25 -43.19 16.81
C PHE A 117 -9.77 -44.40 16.02
N ASP A 118 -11.09 -44.51 15.89
CA ASP A 118 -11.73 -45.59 15.14
C ASP A 118 -11.36 -45.54 13.65
N SER A 119 -11.21 -44.34 13.08
CA SER A 119 -10.81 -44.18 11.67
C SER A 119 -9.37 -44.65 11.39
N VAL A 120 -8.52 -44.72 12.42
CA VAL A 120 -7.12 -45.11 12.28
C VAL A 120 -6.88 -46.55 12.70
N PHE A 121 -7.48 -47.01 13.79
CA PHE A 121 -7.23 -48.35 14.34
C PHE A 121 -8.41 -49.31 14.22
N GLY A 122 -9.61 -48.81 13.96
CA GLY A 122 -10.86 -49.58 13.97
C GLY A 122 -11.51 -49.63 15.36
N GLU A 123 -12.83 -49.50 15.40
CA GLU A 123 -13.61 -49.47 16.64
C GLU A 123 -13.41 -50.72 17.50
N SER A 124 -13.48 -51.92 16.90
CA SER A 124 -13.32 -53.18 17.63
C SER A 124 -11.93 -53.31 18.25
N ALA A 125 -10.88 -52.84 17.56
CA ALA A 125 -9.52 -52.86 18.09
C ALA A 125 -9.33 -51.86 19.23
N MET A 126 -9.92 -50.66 19.12
CA MET A 126 -9.93 -49.66 20.19
C MET A 126 -10.65 -50.16 21.44
N GLN A 127 -11.84 -50.75 21.28
CA GLN A 127 -12.60 -51.31 22.40
C GLN A 127 -11.86 -52.48 23.06
N ALA A 128 -11.27 -53.38 22.28
CA ALA A 128 -10.48 -54.50 22.80
C ALA A 128 -9.25 -54.01 23.57
N TYR A 129 -8.55 -53.00 23.05
CA TYR A 129 -7.39 -52.41 23.72
C TYR A 129 -7.79 -51.72 25.03
N LEU A 130 -8.80 -50.84 25.00
CA LEU A 130 -9.26 -50.10 26.18
C LEU A 130 -9.90 -50.99 27.25
N SER A 131 -10.26 -52.24 26.92
CA SER A 131 -10.76 -53.23 27.88
C SER A 131 -9.64 -54.02 28.58
N SER A 132 -8.37 -53.78 28.22
CA SER A 132 -7.19 -54.52 28.71
C SER A 132 -6.16 -53.57 29.34
N PRO A 133 -6.46 -52.95 30.50
CA PRO A 133 -5.53 -52.02 31.16
C PRO A 133 -4.28 -52.73 31.69
N PHE A 134 -3.24 -51.97 32.01
CA PHE A 134 -2.02 -52.47 32.64
C PHE A 134 -2.25 -52.80 34.12
N ASP A 135 -1.42 -53.70 34.67
CA ASP A 135 -1.45 -54.11 36.09
C ASP A 135 -0.93 -53.02 37.08
N VAL A 136 -0.67 -51.81 36.60
CA VAL A 136 -0.15 -50.68 37.39
C VAL A 136 -1.27 -49.68 37.63
N GLU A 137 -1.51 -49.36 38.89
CA GLU A 137 -2.52 -48.37 39.30
C GLU A 137 -1.95 -46.95 39.42
N TYR A 138 -2.79 -45.94 39.17
CA TYR A 138 -2.52 -44.53 39.41
C TYR A 138 -3.77 -43.82 39.92
N GLU A 139 -3.66 -43.19 41.10
CA GLU A 139 -4.80 -42.62 41.85
C GLU A 139 -5.96 -43.62 42.08
N GLY A 140 -5.65 -44.91 42.29
CA GLY A 140 -6.63 -45.96 42.61
C GLY A 140 -7.34 -46.59 41.41
N GLU A 141 -6.86 -46.36 40.19
CA GLU A 141 -7.40 -46.98 38.97
C GLU A 141 -6.29 -47.63 38.14
N PRO A 142 -6.54 -48.77 37.47
CA PRO A 142 -5.63 -49.34 36.48
C PRO A 142 -5.27 -48.31 35.40
N THR A 143 -4.01 -48.33 34.98
CA THR A 143 -3.52 -47.41 33.95
C THR A 143 -3.61 -47.99 32.55
N ILE A 144 -3.79 -47.12 31.56
CA ILE A 144 -3.69 -47.46 30.15
C ILE A 144 -3.22 -46.22 29.36
N ASN A 145 -2.64 -46.38 28.19
CA ASN A 145 -2.42 -45.26 27.26
C ASN A 145 -3.40 -45.38 26.06
N MET A 146 -3.25 -44.59 25.00
CA MET A 146 -4.33 -44.48 24.00
C MET A 146 -4.33 -45.56 22.90
N TYR A 147 -3.20 -46.22 22.64
CA TYR A 147 -3.08 -47.34 21.68
C TYR A 147 -1.78 -48.12 21.93
N SER A 148 -1.72 -49.40 21.53
CA SER A 148 -0.51 -50.23 21.66
C SER A 148 0.60 -49.86 20.66
N LEU A 149 1.83 -50.33 20.88
CA LEU A 149 2.93 -50.19 19.92
C LEU A 149 2.59 -50.79 18.55
N ALA A 150 1.97 -51.98 18.53
CA ALA A 150 1.56 -52.64 17.30
C ALA A 150 0.49 -51.83 16.53
N MET A 151 -0.47 -51.22 17.25
CA MET A 151 -1.46 -50.33 16.65
C MET A 151 -0.78 -49.07 16.07
N ALA A 152 0.17 -48.48 16.79
CA ALA A 152 0.93 -47.33 16.29
C ALA A 152 1.71 -47.66 15.00
N GLU A 153 2.39 -48.81 14.99
CA GLU A 153 3.21 -49.29 13.87
C GLU A 153 2.38 -49.59 12.61
N THR A 154 1.20 -50.20 12.79
CA THR A 154 0.35 -50.63 11.67
C THR A 154 -0.66 -49.57 11.22
N GLY A 155 -1.14 -48.71 12.12
CA GLY A 155 -2.19 -47.73 11.84
C GLY A 155 -1.68 -46.29 11.66
N LEU A 156 -0.87 -45.79 12.60
CA LEU A 156 -0.51 -44.37 12.66
C LEU A 156 0.78 -44.03 11.89
N ILE A 157 1.85 -44.80 12.09
CA ILE A 157 3.16 -44.59 11.44
C ILE A 157 3.06 -44.52 9.91
N PRO A 158 2.31 -45.40 9.21
CA PRO A 158 2.18 -45.32 7.76
C PRO A 158 1.59 -43.99 7.29
N ARG A 159 0.64 -43.41 8.04
CA ARG A 159 0.00 -42.12 7.74
C ARG A 159 0.95 -40.93 7.93
N LEU A 160 1.93 -41.04 8.83
CA LEU A 160 2.97 -40.02 8.99
C LEU A 160 4.06 -40.17 7.92
N ARG A 161 4.43 -41.40 7.56
CA ARG A 161 5.50 -41.68 6.58
C ARG A 161 5.22 -41.15 5.19
N VAL A 162 3.94 -41.11 4.78
CA VAL A 162 3.51 -40.58 3.47
C VAL A 162 3.69 -39.07 3.33
N LEU A 163 4.02 -38.35 4.41
CA LEU A 163 4.34 -36.93 4.37
C LEU A 163 5.85 -36.74 4.14
N PRO A 164 6.31 -36.39 2.92
CA PRO A 164 7.74 -36.25 2.63
C PRO A 164 8.36 -35.03 3.31
N ASN A 165 7.55 -34.02 3.62
CA ASN A 165 7.94 -32.76 4.25
C ASN A 165 7.82 -32.77 5.79
N LEU A 166 7.56 -33.92 6.40
CA LEU A 166 7.41 -34.05 7.86
C LEU A 166 8.76 -34.07 8.58
N LEU A 167 8.89 -33.22 9.60
CA LEU A 167 9.90 -33.26 10.66
C LEU A 167 9.21 -33.57 11.99
N PHE A 168 9.64 -34.62 12.68
CA PHE A 168 9.05 -35.07 13.94
C PHE A 168 10.00 -34.81 15.10
N ILE A 169 9.50 -34.26 16.21
CA ILE A 169 10.27 -34.11 17.44
C ILE A 169 9.79 -35.19 18.41
N ASN A 170 10.68 -36.11 18.80
CA ASN A 170 10.31 -37.23 19.67
C ASN A 170 10.30 -36.83 21.17
N ALA A 171 10.35 -37.79 22.09
CA ALA A 171 10.41 -37.52 23.52
C ALA A 171 11.73 -38.00 24.14
N ASN A 172 12.25 -37.22 25.09
CA ASN A 172 13.38 -37.59 25.94
C ASN A 172 12.98 -38.67 26.97
N ARG A 173 13.99 -39.22 27.66
CA ARG A 173 13.77 -40.17 28.75
C ARG A 173 13.35 -39.44 30.02
N PHE A 174 12.51 -40.11 30.82
CA PHE A 174 12.11 -39.65 32.15
C PHE A 174 13.18 -40.03 33.17
N ILE A 175 13.48 -39.12 34.08
CA ILE A 175 14.40 -39.35 35.19
C ILE A 175 13.61 -39.86 36.39
N ALA A 176 13.99 -41.04 36.88
CA ALA A 176 13.39 -41.63 38.06
C ALA A 176 13.51 -40.69 39.29
N GLY A 177 12.39 -40.49 39.98
CA GLY A 177 12.35 -39.70 41.23
C GLY A 177 12.44 -38.17 41.06
N TRP A 178 12.61 -37.63 39.85
CA TRP A 178 12.68 -36.18 39.63
C TRP A 178 11.33 -35.61 39.17
N ARG A 179 10.72 -34.74 39.99
CA ARG A 179 9.40 -34.12 39.69
C ARG A 179 9.50 -32.83 38.89
N GLY A 180 10.55 -32.04 39.15
CA GLY A 180 10.68 -30.68 38.63
C GLY A 180 9.49 -29.79 39.01
N ASP A 181 9.03 -28.95 38.08
CA ASP A 181 7.88 -28.03 38.27
C ASP A 181 6.52 -28.75 38.30
N TYR A 182 6.47 -30.05 37.99
CA TYR A 182 5.24 -30.82 37.95
C TYR A 182 4.81 -31.26 39.36
N ARG A 183 3.67 -30.72 39.82
CA ARG A 183 3.20 -30.86 41.20
C ARG A 183 2.54 -32.21 41.52
N ARG A 184 2.21 -33.03 40.51
CA ARG A 184 1.55 -34.33 40.69
C ARG A 184 2.55 -35.48 40.57
N GLU A 185 2.25 -36.60 41.20
CA GLU A 185 3.01 -37.83 40.95
C GLU A 185 2.70 -38.35 39.55
N ARG A 186 3.64 -39.08 38.94
CA ARG A 186 3.46 -39.73 37.65
C ARG A 186 3.18 -41.22 37.88
N PRO A 187 2.44 -41.89 36.98
CA PRO A 187 2.31 -43.34 37.03
C PRO A 187 3.68 -44.03 37.08
N ALA A 188 3.80 -45.12 37.83
CA ALA A 188 5.06 -45.84 37.98
C ALA A 188 5.59 -46.40 36.64
N ASN A 189 4.69 -46.65 35.68
CA ASN A 189 4.96 -47.14 34.33
C ASN A 189 5.07 -46.03 33.26
N ILE A 190 5.37 -44.78 33.65
CA ILE A 190 5.52 -43.65 32.70
C ILE A 190 6.63 -43.87 31.66
N ASP A 191 7.60 -44.74 31.98
CA ASP A 191 8.67 -45.17 31.10
C ASP A 191 8.20 -45.93 29.87
N ILE A 192 6.95 -46.43 29.82
CA ILE A 192 6.38 -47.02 28.59
C ILE A 192 6.48 -46.07 27.39
N THR A 193 6.45 -44.75 27.62
CA THR A 193 6.62 -43.71 26.60
C THR A 193 7.96 -43.83 25.84
N HIS A 194 8.97 -44.45 26.46
CA HIS A 194 10.29 -44.68 25.89
C HIS A 194 10.23 -45.59 24.67
N ALA A 195 9.46 -46.67 24.75
CA ALA A 195 9.30 -47.62 23.65
C ALA A 195 8.59 -46.99 22.44
N TYR A 196 7.64 -46.08 22.67
CA TYR A 196 6.99 -45.32 21.58
C TYR A 196 7.96 -44.34 20.93
N SER A 197 8.75 -43.61 21.74
CA SER A 197 9.80 -42.74 21.22
C SER A 197 10.80 -43.53 20.35
N ASP A 198 11.17 -44.74 20.77
CA ASP A 198 12.04 -45.64 20.00
C ASP A 198 11.39 -46.14 18.70
N LEU A 199 10.12 -46.53 18.74
CA LEU A 199 9.37 -46.97 17.58
C LEU A 199 9.24 -45.86 16.52
N PHE A 200 8.82 -44.66 16.93
CA PHE A 200 8.65 -43.52 16.00
C PHE A 200 9.99 -43.08 15.42
N THR A 201 11.06 -43.07 16.22
CA THR A 201 12.39 -42.68 15.74
C THR A 201 12.93 -43.68 14.71
N ARG A 202 12.84 -44.99 15.00
CA ARG A 202 13.24 -46.03 14.03
C ARG A 202 12.40 -45.99 12.74
N SER A 203 11.12 -45.65 12.84
CA SER A 203 10.20 -45.69 11.71
C SER A 203 10.26 -44.46 10.80
N LEU A 204 10.55 -43.28 11.36
CA LEU A 204 10.60 -42.01 10.62
C LEU A 204 12.03 -41.64 10.16
N GLY A 205 13.06 -42.20 10.81
CA GLY A 205 14.46 -42.10 10.39
C GLY A 205 15.03 -40.69 10.55
N GLU A 206 15.72 -40.21 9.51
CA GLU A 206 16.39 -38.89 9.48
C GLU A 206 15.43 -37.71 9.60
N ARG A 207 14.11 -37.94 9.54
CA ARG A 207 13.07 -36.93 9.74
C ARG A 207 12.82 -36.58 11.22
N VAL A 208 13.68 -37.02 12.14
CA VAL A 208 13.44 -36.90 13.59
C VAL A 208 14.48 -36.02 14.28
N VAL A 209 14.01 -35.01 15.03
CA VAL A 209 14.80 -34.37 16.08
C VAL A 209 14.81 -35.31 17.28
N ASP A 210 15.93 -36.01 17.47
CA ASP A 210 16.04 -37.07 18.46
C ASP A 210 16.45 -36.53 19.85
N LEU A 211 15.49 -36.46 20.76
CA LEU A 211 15.67 -36.05 22.16
C LEU A 211 16.04 -37.23 23.08
N ARG A 212 16.07 -38.47 22.58
CA ARG A 212 16.54 -39.64 23.36
C ARG A 212 18.03 -39.58 23.66
N VAL A 213 18.76 -38.73 22.92
CA VAL A 213 20.19 -38.48 23.09
C VAL A 213 20.50 -37.69 24.36
N TRP A 214 19.49 -37.05 24.98
CA TRP A 214 19.66 -36.32 26.23
C TRP A 214 19.90 -37.28 27.40
N ASP A 215 21.02 -37.11 28.09
CA ASP A 215 21.29 -37.79 29.36
C ASP A 215 20.50 -37.15 30.53
N GLU A 216 20.63 -37.67 31.74
CA GLU A 216 19.92 -37.11 32.90
C GLU A 216 20.25 -35.63 33.19
N ARG A 217 21.47 -35.18 32.85
CA ARG A 217 21.88 -33.79 33.06
C ARG A 217 21.23 -32.90 32.02
N ASP A 218 21.21 -33.35 30.77
CA ASP A 218 20.56 -32.66 29.66
C ASP A 218 19.05 -32.57 29.88
N VAL A 219 18.39 -33.64 30.32
CA VAL A 219 16.96 -33.59 30.64
C VAL A 219 16.67 -32.59 31.75
N LYS A 220 17.46 -32.55 32.83
CA LYS A 220 17.31 -31.53 33.90
C LYS A 220 17.62 -30.11 33.45
N ARG A 221 18.48 -29.96 32.46
CA ARG A 221 18.87 -28.66 31.91
C ARG A 221 17.84 -28.14 30.92
N PHE A 222 17.37 -28.99 30.01
CA PHE A 222 16.53 -28.65 28.88
C PHE A 222 15.04 -28.75 29.19
N THR A 223 14.65 -29.39 30.29
CA THR A 223 13.26 -29.44 30.75
C THR A 223 13.13 -28.92 32.19
N CYS A 224 11.98 -28.35 32.55
CA CYS A 224 11.69 -27.96 33.93
C CYS A 224 11.02 -29.07 34.74
N ASP A 225 10.46 -30.09 34.08
CA ASP A 225 9.68 -31.15 34.73
C ASP A 225 9.74 -32.52 34.05
N ASN A 226 10.83 -32.85 33.35
CA ASN A 226 11.03 -33.97 32.41
C ASN A 226 10.41 -33.78 31.03
N LEU A 227 9.43 -32.87 30.85
CA LEU A 227 8.70 -32.75 29.58
C LEU A 227 8.75 -31.34 29.01
N HIS A 228 8.41 -30.34 29.81
CA HIS A 228 8.27 -28.97 29.35
C HIS A 228 9.61 -28.27 29.32
N LEU A 229 9.88 -27.54 28.25
CA LEU A 229 11.22 -27.06 27.94
C LEU A 229 11.61 -25.84 28.79
N THR A 230 12.88 -25.77 29.16
CA THR A 230 13.52 -24.54 29.64
C THR A 230 13.94 -23.67 28.46
N PRO A 231 14.43 -22.43 28.68
CA PRO A 231 15.03 -21.65 27.59
C PRO A 231 16.08 -22.44 26.80
N ALA A 232 16.96 -23.17 27.52
CA ALA A 232 18.01 -23.98 26.90
C ALA A 232 17.45 -25.15 26.08
N GLY A 233 16.31 -25.73 26.48
CA GLY A 233 15.65 -26.77 25.69
C GLY A 233 15.02 -26.21 24.42
N HIS A 234 14.42 -25.02 24.50
CA HIS A 234 13.94 -24.30 23.31
C HIS A 234 15.09 -23.90 22.37
N ASP A 235 16.27 -23.51 22.90
CA ASP A 235 17.48 -23.28 22.12
C ASP A 235 17.89 -24.54 21.35
N TYR A 236 17.99 -25.67 22.04
CA TYR A 236 18.42 -26.93 21.44
C TYR A 236 17.53 -27.34 20.26
N ILE A 237 16.21 -27.31 20.45
CA ILE A 237 15.24 -27.69 19.41
C ILE A 237 15.27 -26.70 18.25
N PHE A 238 15.38 -25.40 18.53
CA PHE A 238 15.50 -24.38 17.49
C PHE A 238 16.71 -24.63 16.60
N ASP A 239 17.88 -24.88 17.20
CA ASP A 239 19.12 -25.14 16.45
C ASP A 239 19.05 -26.45 15.67
N ALA A 240 18.44 -27.49 16.24
CA ALA A 240 18.22 -28.75 15.54
C ALA A 240 17.32 -28.57 14.30
N LEU A 241 16.21 -27.84 14.44
CA LEU A 241 15.32 -27.54 13.32
C LEU A 241 16.02 -26.67 12.27
N CYS A 242 16.78 -25.64 12.66
CA CYS A 242 17.54 -24.83 11.70
C CYS A 242 18.53 -25.67 10.89
N ARG A 243 19.20 -26.66 11.50
CA ARG A 243 20.07 -27.59 10.77
C ARG A 243 19.29 -28.46 9.78
N MET A 244 18.18 -29.06 10.22
CA MET A 244 17.35 -29.92 9.37
C MET A 244 16.63 -29.16 8.25
N LEU A 245 16.37 -27.87 8.44
CA LEU A 245 15.78 -26.97 7.45
C LEU A 245 16.85 -26.25 6.59
N GLU A 246 18.13 -26.59 6.77
CA GLU A 246 19.28 -26.01 6.06
C GLU A 246 19.38 -24.47 6.17
N ILE A 247 18.89 -23.91 7.28
CA ILE A 247 18.93 -22.48 7.53
C ILE A 247 20.32 -22.08 8.04
N ARG A 248 21.07 -21.31 7.24
CA ARG A 248 22.39 -20.79 7.62
C ARG A 248 22.26 -19.81 8.79
N GLN A 249 22.60 -20.25 10.00
CA GLN A 249 22.77 -19.37 11.15
C GLN A 249 24.17 -18.72 11.14
N PRO A 250 24.32 -17.46 11.60
CA PRO A 250 25.63 -16.90 11.93
C PRO A 250 26.23 -17.67 13.12
N VAL A 251 27.43 -18.22 12.95
CA VAL A 251 28.09 -19.09 13.93
C VAL A 251 28.54 -18.30 15.17
N THR A 252 28.01 -18.63 16.34
CA THR A 252 28.66 -18.35 17.64
C THR A 252 28.57 -19.59 18.55
N SER A 253 29.70 -20.23 18.79
CA SER A 253 29.83 -21.38 19.70
C SER A 253 30.05 -20.89 21.14
N PRO A 254 29.34 -21.41 22.17
CA PRO A 254 29.67 -21.14 23.57
C PRO A 254 30.30 -22.36 24.26
N THR A 255 31.53 -22.20 24.75
CA THR A 255 32.12 -23.09 25.78
C THR A 255 31.71 -22.64 27.19
N MET A 256 31.30 -23.59 28.02
CA MET A 256 30.74 -23.39 29.37
C MET A 256 31.76 -22.94 30.42
N SER A 257 31.35 -22.05 31.33
CA SER A 257 31.94 -21.91 32.68
C SER A 257 30.85 -21.73 33.75
N LYS A 258 31.08 -22.27 34.96
CA LYS A 258 30.12 -22.46 36.08
C LYS A 258 29.93 -21.19 36.96
N PRO A 259 28.75 -20.96 37.60
CA PRO A 259 28.58 -19.91 38.61
C PRO A 259 28.62 -20.41 40.08
N ARG A 260 29.00 -19.51 40.99
CA ARG A 260 29.11 -19.66 42.47
C ARG A 260 27.86 -19.11 43.22
N PRO A 261 27.66 -19.41 44.54
CA PRO A 261 26.40 -19.26 45.28
C PRO A 261 26.14 -17.87 45.92
N ILE A 262 24.90 -17.66 46.38
CA ILE A 262 24.27 -16.39 46.83
C ILE A 262 24.18 -16.28 48.37
N GLU A 263 24.45 -15.09 48.94
CA GLU A 263 24.17 -14.69 50.34
C GLU A 263 23.09 -13.57 50.43
N HIS A 264 22.40 -13.49 51.59
CA HIS A 264 21.28 -12.58 51.90
C HIS A 264 21.73 -11.18 52.38
N ASP A 265 21.11 -10.09 51.89
CA ASP A 265 21.54 -8.70 52.17
C ASP A 265 20.41 -7.74 52.64
N SER A 266 20.67 -7.04 53.75
CA SER A 266 19.80 -6.09 54.49
C SER A 266 19.52 -4.78 53.72
N ALA A 267 20.32 -4.46 52.70
CA ALA A 267 20.14 -3.30 51.82
C ALA A 267 18.82 -3.32 51.01
N LYS A 268 18.21 -4.50 50.81
CA LYS A 268 16.93 -4.62 50.07
C LYS A 268 15.74 -4.02 50.83
N ALA A 269 15.73 -4.06 52.16
CA ALA A 269 14.61 -3.59 52.96
C ALA A 269 14.48 -2.05 52.97
N ALA A 270 15.60 -1.33 53.07
CA ALA A 270 15.61 0.14 53.08
C ALA A 270 15.18 0.75 51.73
N SER A 271 15.62 0.15 50.61
CA SER A 271 15.21 0.54 49.26
C SER A 271 13.70 0.40 49.03
N PHE A 272 13.07 -0.64 49.60
CA PHE A 272 11.64 -0.88 49.44
C PHE A 272 10.79 0.19 50.14
N ILE A 273 11.18 0.59 51.36
CA ILE A 273 10.47 1.62 52.14
C ILE A 273 10.55 3.00 51.45
N GLY A 274 11.71 3.35 50.89
CA GLY A 274 11.88 4.61 50.16
C GLY A 274 10.98 4.71 48.91
N LEU A 275 10.87 3.62 48.15
CA LEU A 275 10.06 3.60 46.92
C LEU A 275 8.56 3.75 47.21
N LEU A 276 8.08 3.14 48.30
CA LEU A 276 6.72 3.30 48.79
C LEU A 276 6.38 4.77 49.10
N ALA A 277 7.31 5.51 49.70
CA ALA A 277 7.12 6.92 49.99
C ALA A 277 7.07 7.81 48.73
N ALA A 278 7.83 7.47 47.69
CA ALA A 278 7.80 8.16 46.40
C ALA A 278 6.48 7.91 45.65
N ASN A 279 6.01 6.65 45.63
CA ASN A 279 4.73 6.28 45.01
C ASN A 279 3.53 6.95 45.71
N ARG A 280 3.60 7.11 47.04
CA ARG A 280 2.57 7.80 47.82
C ARG A 280 2.45 9.28 47.42
N ALA A 281 3.56 10.00 47.33
CA ALA A 281 3.58 11.40 46.87
C ALA A 281 3.01 11.55 45.45
N LEU A 282 3.29 10.57 44.58
CA LEU A 282 2.80 10.52 43.20
C LEU A 282 1.27 10.30 43.13
N ALA A 283 0.71 9.55 44.08
CA ALA A 283 -0.73 9.34 44.23
C ALA A 283 -1.44 10.57 44.84
N GLU A 284 -0.75 11.33 45.68
CA GLU A 284 -1.24 12.56 46.32
C GLU A 284 -1.10 13.80 45.39
N GLY A 285 -0.55 13.63 44.18
CA GLY A 285 -0.41 14.69 43.17
C GLY A 285 0.87 15.53 43.30
N ASP A 286 1.68 15.31 44.33
CA ASP A 286 2.94 16.02 44.57
C ASP A 286 4.08 15.40 43.73
N SER A 287 4.07 15.76 42.44
CA SER A 287 5.00 15.23 41.45
C SER A 287 6.45 15.70 41.64
N GLU A 288 6.67 16.84 42.31
CA GLU A 288 8.00 17.35 42.65
C GLU A 288 8.67 16.51 43.75
N SER A 289 7.94 16.28 44.85
CA SER A 289 8.40 15.45 45.95
C SER A 289 8.60 13.99 45.53
N ALA A 290 7.68 13.48 44.71
CA ALA A 290 7.79 12.14 44.14
C ALA A 290 9.04 11.98 43.26
N TYR A 291 9.34 12.99 42.43
CA TYR A 291 10.54 13.01 41.59
C TYR A 291 11.81 13.01 42.45
N ALA A 292 11.93 13.93 43.41
CA ALA A 292 13.11 14.05 44.25
C ALA A 292 13.42 12.75 45.03
N LYS A 293 12.39 12.11 45.61
CA LYS A 293 12.52 10.86 46.37
C LYS A 293 12.92 9.68 45.48
N ALA A 294 12.24 9.50 44.36
CA ALA A 294 12.51 8.38 43.45
C ALA A 294 13.85 8.53 42.72
N LYS A 295 14.22 9.77 42.34
CA LYS A 295 15.50 10.10 41.71
C LYS A 295 16.67 9.80 42.65
N LYS A 296 16.59 10.20 43.92
CA LYS A 296 17.60 9.88 44.94
C LYS A 296 17.80 8.37 45.08
N LEU A 297 16.70 7.61 45.19
CA LEU A 297 16.77 6.15 45.27
C LEU A 297 17.36 5.53 44.00
N PHE A 298 17.09 6.11 42.83
CA PHE A 298 17.69 5.66 41.58
C PHE A 298 19.19 5.95 41.54
N ASP A 299 19.62 7.16 41.94
CA ASP A 299 21.04 7.53 42.03
C ASP A 299 21.82 6.60 42.97
N GLU A 300 21.21 6.17 44.07
CA GLU A 300 21.84 5.31 45.08
C GLU A 300 21.88 3.82 44.70
N SER A 301 20.94 3.34 43.89
CA SER A 301 20.74 1.89 43.70
C SER A 301 20.75 1.40 42.25
N GLY A 302 20.60 2.29 41.27
CA GLY A 302 20.47 1.94 39.85
C GLY A 302 19.27 1.07 39.48
N ARG A 303 18.33 0.82 40.41
CA ARG A 303 17.21 -0.11 40.18
C ARG A 303 16.16 0.47 39.24
N SER A 304 15.67 -0.39 38.33
CA SER A 304 14.60 -0.08 37.37
C SER A 304 13.33 0.49 38.00
N SER A 305 12.93 -0.06 39.14
CA SER A 305 11.72 0.35 39.85
C SER A 305 11.78 1.80 40.33
N HIS A 306 12.96 2.29 40.74
CA HIS A 306 13.15 3.68 41.16
C HIS A 306 13.20 4.62 39.96
N PHE A 307 13.87 4.21 38.88
CA PHE A 307 13.88 4.95 37.61
C PHE A 307 12.46 5.18 37.07
N HIS A 308 11.62 4.14 37.11
CA HIS A 308 10.26 4.21 36.58
C HIS A 308 9.39 5.19 37.36
N THR A 309 9.42 5.15 38.70
CA THR A 309 8.70 6.11 39.53
C THR A 309 9.24 7.54 39.34
N ALA A 310 10.56 7.72 39.22
CA ALA A 310 11.16 9.03 38.96
C ALA A 310 10.76 9.59 37.58
N LEU A 311 10.73 8.75 36.54
CA LEU A 311 10.34 9.15 35.20
C LEU A 311 8.86 9.55 35.12
N LEU A 312 7.98 8.79 35.78
CA LEU A 312 6.56 9.12 35.90
C LEU A 312 6.36 10.46 36.60
N ALA A 313 7.09 10.71 37.68
CA ALA A 313 7.05 11.98 38.40
C ALA A 313 7.57 13.14 37.53
N ALA A 314 8.74 12.99 36.90
CA ALA A 314 9.35 13.99 36.00
C ALA A 314 8.45 14.36 34.82
N THR A 315 7.73 13.38 34.27
CA THR A 315 6.80 13.63 33.16
C THR A 315 5.58 14.44 33.62
N ARG A 316 5.11 14.23 34.86
CA ARG A 316 3.99 14.98 35.44
C ARG A 316 4.36 16.39 35.88
N THR A 317 5.62 16.68 36.19
CA THR A 317 6.04 18.06 36.51
C THR A 317 6.11 18.95 35.28
N GLY A 318 6.27 18.39 34.07
CA GLY A 318 6.44 19.14 32.83
C GLY A 318 7.75 19.91 32.72
N LYS A 319 8.70 19.72 33.65
CA LYS A 319 9.98 20.42 33.68
C LYS A 319 11.05 19.68 32.89
N ARG A 320 11.60 20.35 31.87
CA ARG A 320 12.71 19.84 31.05
C ARG A 320 13.94 19.44 31.89
N SER A 321 14.27 20.23 32.91
CA SER A 321 15.43 20.00 33.77
C SER A 321 15.35 18.69 34.55
N HIS A 322 14.16 18.22 34.93
CA HIS A 322 13.98 16.95 35.65
C HIS A 322 14.22 15.74 34.75
N LEU A 323 13.80 15.82 33.49
CA LEU A 323 14.08 14.76 32.52
C LEU A 323 15.59 14.71 32.21
N GLU A 324 16.22 15.87 31.98
CA GLU A 324 17.66 15.97 31.71
C GLU A 324 18.52 15.42 32.87
N ASP A 325 18.20 15.77 34.13
CA ASP A 325 18.89 15.25 35.31
C ASP A 325 18.70 13.74 35.52
N LEU A 326 17.47 13.21 35.33
CA LEU A 326 17.20 11.78 35.41
C LEU A 326 17.97 10.98 34.35
N PHE A 327 18.09 11.52 33.13
CA PHE A 327 18.84 10.88 32.06
C PHE A 327 20.35 10.95 32.28
N ALA A 328 20.89 12.08 32.74
CA ALA A 328 22.30 12.20 33.11
C ALA A 328 22.69 11.25 34.25
N ALA A 329 21.78 11.01 35.20
CA ALA A 329 21.96 9.97 36.21
C ALA A 329 22.00 8.55 35.63
N SER A 330 21.08 8.23 34.71
CA SER A 330 21.04 6.91 34.06
C SER A 330 22.30 6.62 33.25
N GLU A 331 22.86 7.61 32.55
CA GLU A 331 24.11 7.46 31.79
C GLU A 331 25.31 7.24 32.71
N ARG A 332 25.39 7.96 33.84
CA ARG A 332 26.45 7.77 34.85
C ARG A 332 26.43 6.38 35.47
N ILE A 333 25.25 5.87 35.82
CA ILE A 333 25.08 4.52 36.39
C ILE A 333 25.35 3.42 35.34
N GLY A 334 25.01 3.69 34.07
CA GLY A 334 25.30 2.79 32.95
C GLY A 334 26.78 2.69 32.58
N ALA A 335 27.59 3.71 32.89
CA ALA A 335 29.03 3.74 32.63
C ALA A 335 29.89 3.07 33.73
N SER A 336 29.38 2.96 34.95
CA SER A 336 30.13 2.42 36.11
C SER A 336 30.01 0.91 36.31
N SER A 337 29.17 0.20 35.54
CA SER A 337 28.91 -1.24 35.66
C SER A 337 29.45 -2.04 34.46
N VAL A 338 30.77 -2.22 34.40
CA VAL A 338 31.45 -3.02 33.36
C VAL A 338 31.51 -4.53 33.70
N SER A 339 30.98 -4.96 34.85
CA SER A 339 30.93 -6.38 35.22
C SER A 339 29.52 -6.81 35.57
N THR A 340 29.00 -7.80 34.82
CA THR A 340 27.70 -8.49 34.95
C THR A 340 26.53 -7.90 34.13
N GLU A 341 26.37 -8.39 32.89
CA GLU A 341 25.17 -8.11 32.09
C GLU A 341 24.02 -9.07 32.47
N SER A 342 23.01 -8.55 33.15
CA SER A 342 21.71 -9.22 33.29
C SER A 342 20.77 -8.81 32.14
N ALA A 343 19.83 -9.68 31.77
CA ALA A 343 18.79 -9.38 30.78
C ALA A 343 17.92 -8.16 31.16
N GLU A 344 17.80 -7.86 32.46
CA GLU A 344 17.15 -6.64 32.95
C GLU A 344 17.91 -5.36 32.56
N CYS A 345 19.25 -5.40 32.51
CA CYS A 345 20.07 -4.26 32.12
C CYS A 345 19.98 -4.00 30.61
N ALA A 346 19.87 -5.06 29.79
CA ALA A 346 19.60 -4.94 28.36
C ALA A 346 18.16 -4.46 28.05
N TYR A 347 17.17 -4.92 28.84
CA TYR A 347 15.78 -4.44 28.78
C TYR A 347 15.68 -2.97 29.18
N LEU A 348 16.35 -2.54 30.25
CA LEU A 348 16.43 -1.14 30.65
C LEU A 348 17.12 -0.28 29.58
N LYS A 349 18.23 -0.75 28.98
CA LYS A 349 18.85 -0.03 27.86
C LYS A 349 17.88 0.16 26.70
N ARG A 350 17.12 -0.86 26.29
CA ARG A 350 16.15 -0.76 25.17
C ARG A 350 14.89 0.05 25.52
N PHE A 351 14.33 -0.15 26.72
CA PHE A 351 13.13 0.54 27.19
C PHE A 351 13.40 2.01 27.51
N SER A 352 14.53 2.31 28.18
CA SER A 352 15.00 3.67 28.40
C SER A 352 15.36 4.34 27.09
N PHE A 353 15.92 3.65 26.09
CA PHE A 353 16.17 4.21 24.76
C PHE A 353 14.87 4.53 24.00
N LEU A 354 13.83 3.68 24.09
CA LEU A 354 12.52 3.94 23.48
C LEU A 354 11.78 5.11 24.17
N LEU A 355 11.84 5.18 25.51
CA LEU A 355 11.32 6.31 26.28
C LEU A 355 12.12 7.60 26.01
N LEU A 356 13.45 7.51 25.91
CA LEU A 356 14.33 8.62 25.55
C LEU A 356 14.04 9.11 24.14
N HIS A 357 13.79 8.20 23.19
CA HIS A 357 13.43 8.54 21.80
C HIS A 357 12.06 9.20 21.74
N THR A 358 11.05 8.63 22.42
CA THR A 358 9.68 9.18 22.48
C THR A 358 9.65 10.54 23.21
N ALA A 359 10.39 10.68 24.31
CA ALA A 359 10.49 11.93 25.07
C ALA A 359 11.31 12.99 24.33
N LYS A 360 12.45 12.64 23.70
CA LYS A 360 13.22 13.57 22.86
C LYS A 360 12.42 14.04 21.66
N ARG A 361 11.64 13.15 21.03
CA ARG A 361 10.72 13.49 19.94
C ARG A 361 9.58 14.39 20.44
N ARG A 362 8.99 14.11 21.60
CA ARG A 362 7.97 14.97 22.22
C ARG A 362 8.52 16.35 22.60
N ILE A 363 9.73 16.41 23.14
CA ILE A 363 10.44 17.67 23.46
C ILE A 363 10.78 18.43 22.17
N ALA A 364 11.22 17.73 21.12
CA ALA A 364 11.47 18.32 19.80
C ALA A 364 10.17 18.80 19.13
N GLU A 365 9.05 18.08 19.25
CA GLU A 365 7.72 18.47 18.76
C GLU A 365 7.13 19.66 19.56
N LEU A 366 7.40 19.73 20.86
CA LEU A 366 7.08 20.89 21.69
C LEU A 366 7.98 22.10 21.36
N ALA A 367 9.18 21.85 20.84
CA ALA A 367 10.16 22.87 20.46
C ALA A 367 10.08 23.28 18.97
N ALA A 368 9.44 22.49 18.10
CA ALA A 368 9.42 22.70 16.66
C ALA A 368 8.01 23.04 16.13
N ARG A 369 7.94 24.26 15.56
CA ARG A 369 6.82 24.94 14.87
C ARG A 369 5.69 25.51 15.74
N PRO A 370 5.23 26.74 15.44
CA PRO A 370 4.01 27.28 16.03
C PRO A 370 2.79 26.46 15.57
N LEU A 371 1.81 26.34 16.46
CA LEU A 371 0.47 25.83 16.13
C LEU A 371 -0.09 26.64 14.96
N LEU A 372 -0.78 25.97 14.03
CA LEU A 372 -1.46 26.68 12.95
C LEU A 372 -2.53 27.60 13.56
N SER A 373 -2.47 28.88 13.23
CA SER A 373 -3.51 29.83 13.57
C SER A 373 -4.82 29.47 12.84
N SER A 374 -5.96 29.96 13.36
CA SER A 374 -7.25 29.74 12.72
C SER A 374 -7.31 30.26 11.26
N GLY A 375 -6.51 31.28 10.93
CA GLY A 375 -6.37 31.78 9.55
C GLY A 375 -5.61 30.80 8.64
N GLU A 376 -4.54 30.20 9.14
CA GLU A 376 -3.76 29.19 8.39
C GLU A 376 -4.55 27.90 8.18
N LEU A 377 -5.39 27.51 9.16
CA LEU A 377 -6.31 26.38 9.01
C LEU A 377 -7.31 26.61 7.87
N LEU A 378 -7.86 27.82 7.77
CA LEU A 378 -8.79 28.16 6.69
C LEU A 378 -8.09 28.18 5.32
N GLN A 379 -6.86 28.68 5.25
CA GLN A 379 -6.06 28.63 4.03
C GLN A 379 -5.72 27.19 3.62
N LEU A 380 -5.39 26.34 4.61
CA LEU A 380 -5.17 24.91 4.38
C LEU A 380 -6.42 24.25 3.81
N GLU A 381 -7.60 24.45 4.41
CA GLU A 381 -8.85 23.91 3.87
C GLU A 381 -9.12 24.37 2.43
N LYS A 382 -8.81 25.62 2.09
CA LYS A 382 -8.94 26.12 0.70
C LYS A 382 -7.97 25.40 -0.23
N LYS A 383 -6.74 25.18 0.20
CA LYS A 383 -5.73 24.44 -0.58
C LYS A 383 -6.14 22.98 -0.79
N LEU A 384 -6.75 22.35 0.22
CA LEU A 384 -7.21 20.96 0.17
C LEU A 384 -8.44 20.74 -0.72
N CYS A 385 -9.03 21.80 -1.27
CA CYS A 385 -10.04 21.68 -2.32
C CYS A 385 -9.46 21.26 -3.67
N ASP A 386 -8.14 21.40 -3.86
CA ASP A 386 -7.40 20.86 -4.99
C ASP A 386 -7.10 19.36 -4.80
N PRO A 387 -7.48 18.47 -5.74
CA PRO A 387 -7.31 17.03 -5.59
C PRO A 387 -5.86 16.58 -5.38
N VAL A 388 -4.88 17.22 -6.03
CA VAL A 388 -3.46 16.85 -5.93
C VAL A 388 -2.91 17.24 -4.56
N ALA A 389 -3.18 18.47 -4.12
CA ALA A 389 -2.80 18.94 -2.79
C ALA A 389 -3.44 18.10 -1.68
N LEU A 390 -4.71 17.69 -1.86
CA LEU A 390 -5.41 16.83 -0.93
C LEU A 390 -4.78 15.44 -0.84
N GLN A 391 -4.49 14.79 -1.96
CA GLN A 391 -3.86 13.47 -1.99
C GLN A 391 -2.49 13.50 -1.32
N ASN A 392 -1.66 14.49 -1.65
CA ASN A 392 -0.36 14.68 -1.01
C ASN A 392 -0.48 14.91 0.49
N PHE A 393 -1.45 15.72 0.92
CA PHE A 393 -1.71 15.97 2.34
C PHE A 393 -2.11 14.68 3.07
N VAL A 394 -3.09 13.94 2.54
CA VAL A 394 -3.57 12.68 3.12
C VAL A 394 -2.44 11.65 3.21
N LYS A 395 -1.64 11.50 2.15
CA LYS A 395 -0.47 10.61 2.11
C LYS A 395 0.52 10.92 3.24
N VAL A 396 0.98 12.17 3.34
CA VAL A 396 1.95 12.58 4.38
C VAL A 396 1.40 12.33 5.78
N ARG A 397 0.10 12.54 6.01
CA ARG A 397 -0.51 12.26 7.32
C ARG A 397 -0.64 10.77 7.60
N THR A 398 -0.94 9.98 6.58
CA THR A 398 -0.96 8.51 6.64
C THR A 398 0.42 7.98 7.01
N ASP A 399 1.50 8.47 6.37
CA ASP A 399 2.88 8.06 6.67
C ASP A 399 3.27 8.34 8.13
N ILE A 400 2.87 9.51 8.66
CA ILE A 400 3.09 9.86 10.07
C ILE A 400 2.37 8.86 11.00
N VAL A 401 1.12 8.51 10.68
CA VAL A 401 0.33 7.56 11.46
C VAL A 401 0.94 6.16 11.38
N GLU A 402 1.29 5.68 10.20
CA GLU A 402 1.92 4.36 10.00
C GLU A 402 3.25 4.24 10.74
N ALA A 403 4.10 5.28 10.69
CA ALA A 403 5.35 5.32 11.46
C ALA A 403 5.07 5.20 12.96
N ARG A 404 4.09 5.96 13.49
CA ARG A 404 3.70 5.85 14.90
C ARG A 404 3.06 4.51 15.26
N MET A 405 2.30 3.90 14.36
CA MET A 405 1.77 2.56 14.56
C MET A 405 2.89 1.52 14.68
N ARG A 406 3.92 1.60 13.83
CA ARG A 406 5.08 0.71 13.85
C ARG A 406 5.92 0.87 15.12
N ASP A 407 6.22 2.11 15.50
CA ASP A 407 7.26 2.42 16.50
C ASP A 407 6.71 2.65 17.92
N GLU A 408 5.53 3.25 18.04
CA GLU A 408 5.00 3.75 19.32
C GLU A 408 3.76 2.93 19.76
N PHE A 409 2.73 2.82 18.92
CA PHE A 409 1.43 2.28 19.34
C PHE A 409 1.39 0.75 19.52
N ARG A 410 2.20 -0.01 18.79
CA ARG A 410 2.37 -1.47 19.01
C ARG A 410 2.94 -1.83 20.38
N HIS A 411 3.73 -0.94 20.96
CA HIS A 411 4.29 -1.11 22.31
C HIS A 411 3.35 -0.56 23.38
N VAL A 412 2.75 0.62 23.15
CA VAL A 412 1.81 1.28 24.07
C VAL A 412 0.53 0.45 24.31
N SER A 413 0.00 -0.21 23.27
CA SER A 413 -1.19 -1.09 23.37
C SER A 413 -0.99 -2.28 24.33
N ARG A 414 0.25 -2.62 24.70
CA ARG A 414 0.58 -3.68 25.67
C ARG A 414 0.52 -3.21 27.13
N TYR A 415 0.56 -1.90 27.40
CA TYR A 415 0.67 -1.31 28.74
C TYR A 415 -0.38 -0.20 28.97
N PRO A 416 -1.68 -0.56 29.11
CA PRO A 416 -2.80 0.39 29.11
C PRO A 416 -2.82 1.36 30.32
N THR A 417 -2.06 1.08 31.37
CA THR A 417 -1.99 1.92 32.58
C THR A 417 -0.93 3.03 32.52
N VAL A 418 -0.05 3.00 31.51
CA VAL A 418 1.14 3.88 31.44
C VAL A 418 0.91 5.11 30.55
N PHE A 419 -0.05 5.06 29.61
CA PHE A 419 -0.28 6.13 28.63
C PHE A 419 -1.73 6.64 28.64
N PRO A 420 -1.98 7.95 28.48
CA PRO A 420 -3.30 8.57 28.63
C PRO A 420 -4.25 8.38 27.43
N TYR A 421 -3.96 7.46 26.51
CA TYR A 421 -4.68 7.29 25.24
C TYR A 421 -5.67 6.12 25.29
N ASN A 422 -6.81 6.32 25.94
CA ASN A 422 -7.86 5.29 26.08
C ASN A 422 -8.31 4.71 24.71
N TYR A 423 -8.27 5.51 23.65
CA TYR A 423 -8.66 5.10 22.29
C TYR A 423 -7.71 4.07 21.62
N LEU A 424 -6.54 3.77 22.22
CA LEU A 424 -5.67 2.68 21.76
C LEU A 424 -5.93 1.36 22.48
N SER A 425 -6.50 1.42 23.69
CA SER A 425 -6.68 0.27 24.58
C SER A 425 -8.12 -0.21 24.69
N ASP A 426 -9.11 0.61 24.34
CA ASP A 426 -10.51 0.21 24.27
C ASP A 426 -10.71 -1.00 23.32
N TYR A 427 -11.66 -1.87 23.66
CA TYR A 427 -12.11 -3.02 22.84
C TYR A 427 -11.08 -4.12 22.54
N ARG A 428 -9.91 -4.10 23.19
CA ARG A 428 -8.85 -5.12 23.00
C ARG A 428 -9.30 -6.56 23.30
N ALA A 429 -10.30 -6.76 24.17
CA ALA A 429 -10.77 -8.07 24.61
C ALA A 429 -11.74 -8.78 23.64
N SER A 430 -12.07 -8.17 22.50
CA SER A 430 -13.11 -8.64 21.57
C SER A 430 -12.58 -8.89 20.15
N PRO A 431 -11.64 -9.84 19.94
CA PRO A 431 -11.11 -10.12 18.60
C PRO A 431 -12.22 -10.62 17.66
N PRO A 432 -12.20 -10.21 16.37
CA PRO A 432 -13.14 -10.67 15.36
C PRO A 432 -13.01 -12.17 15.11
N GLN A 433 -14.14 -12.87 14.94
CA GLN A 433 -14.13 -14.23 14.44
C GLN A 433 -13.94 -14.21 12.92
N PRO A 434 -13.28 -15.21 12.31
CA PRO A 434 -13.27 -15.36 10.87
C PRO A 434 -14.69 -15.51 10.32
N ARG A 435 -14.93 -15.00 9.11
CA ARG A 435 -16.24 -15.12 8.46
C ARG A 435 -16.59 -16.60 8.21
N LEU A 436 -17.81 -17.01 8.58
CA LEU A 436 -18.28 -18.37 8.33
C LEU A 436 -18.58 -18.59 6.83
N PRO A 437 -18.39 -19.81 6.28
CA PRO A 437 -18.62 -20.10 4.85
C PRO A 437 -20.03 -19.72 4.36
N ASN A 438 -21.05 -19.92 5.21
CA ASN A 438 -22.46 -19.70 4.88
C ASN A 438 -22.99 -18.32 5.29
N SER A 439 -22.17 -17.47 5.93
CA SER A 439 -22.62 -16.14 6.34
C SER A 439 -22.82 -15.23 5.12
N PRO A 440 -23.90 -14.44 5.05
CA PRO A 440 -24.11 -13.47 3.97
C PRO A 440 -22.89 -12.56 3.81
N ARG A 441 -22.46 -12.35 2.56
CA ARG A 441 -21.41 -11.36 2.25
C ARG A 441 -22.03 -9.97 2.38
N VAL A 442 -21.30 -9.05 3.00
CA VAL A 442 -21.53 -7.62 2.80
C VAL A 442 -21.23 -7.35 1.33
N LYS A 443 -22.20 -6.84 0.59
CA LYS A 443 -22.06 -6.51 -0.84
C LYS A 443 -22.11 -5.00 -1.06
N SER A 444 -22.63 -4.24 -0.11
CA SER A 444 -22.81 -2.79 -0.25
C SER A 444 -22.52 -2.05 1.06
N VAL A 445 -21.87 -0.89 0.93
CA VAL A 445 -21.50 0.00 2.02
C VAL A 445 -22.10 1.38 1.76
N THR A 446 -22.85 1.91 2.73
CA THR A 446 -23.33 3.30 2.71
C THR A 446 -22.60 4.13 3.75
N LEU A 447 -22.00 5.25 3.33
CA LEU A 447 -21.40 6.25 4.22
C LEU A 447 -22.37 7.41 4.44
N VAL A 448 -22.73 7.69 5.69
CA VAL A 448 -23.71 8.74 6.05
C VAL A 448 -22.99 9.91 6.70
N TYR A 449 -23.12 11.10 6.10
CA TYR A 449 -22.49 12.35 6.54
C TYR A 449 -23.52 13.31 7.14
N PRO A 450 -23.58 13.50 8.47
CA PRO A 450 -24.36 14.57 9.08
C PRO A 450 -23.60 15.91 8.98
N VAL A 451 -24.19 16.90 8.33
CA VAL A 451 -23.56 18.19 8.03
C VAL A 451 -24.36 19.35 8.60
N LYS A 452 -23.69 20.25 9.33
CA LYS A 452 -24.22 21.55 9.74
C LYS A 452 -23.10 22.58 9.65
N ASN A 453 -23.20 23.51 8.70
CA ASN A 453 -22.22 24.58 8.47
C ASN A 453 -20.76 24.08 8.38
N ARG A 454 -20.55 23.02 7.60
CA ARG A 454 -19.25 22.39 7.33
C ARG A 454 -19.11 22.02 5.86
N SER A 455 -19.61 22.86 4.96
CA SER A 455 -19.71 22.57 3.51
C SER A 455 -18.33 22.20 2.92
N GLN A 456 -17.32 23.02 3.20
CA GLN A 456 -15.98 22.88 2.65
C GLN A 456 -15.28 21.62 3.15
N ARG A 457 -15.37 21.33 4.46
CA ARG A 457 -14.77 20.10 5.02
C ARG A 457 -15.45 18.85 4.47
N THR A 458 -16.78 18.87 4.35
CA THR A 458 -17.55 17.79 3.70
C THR A 458 -17.07 17.56 2.27
N ARG A 459 -16.87 18.64 1.50
CA ARG A 459 -16.31 18.57 0.14
C ARG A 459 -14.93 17.90 0.13
N ILE A 460 -14.02 18.32 1.00
CA ILE A 460 -12.67 17.74 1.12
C ILE A 460 -12.75 16.26 1.51
N SER A 461 -13.61 15.90 2.46
CA SER A 461 -13.83 14.51 2.87
C SER A 461 -14.28 13.63 1.70
N LEU A 462 -15.30 14.06 0.95
CA LEU A 462 -15.82 13.33 -0.21
C LEU A 462 -14.79 13.21 -1.33
N LEU A 463 -13.96 14.22 -1.56
CA LEU A 463 -12.85 14.14 -2.52
C LEU A 463 -11.77 13.14 -2.07
N SER A 464 -11.46 13.06 -0.77
CA SER A 464 -10.54 12.04 -0.26
C SER A 464 -11.12 10.63 -0.38
N LEU A 465 -12.43 10.47 -0.18
CA LEU A 465 -13.14 9.21 -0.40
C LEU A 465 -13.14 8.82 -1.90
N ALA A 466 -13.34 9.78 -2.80
CA ALA A 466 -13.25 9.55 -4.24
C ALA A 466 -11.85 9.07 -4.66
N ALA A 467 -10.79 9.65 -4.09
CA ALA A 467 -9.43 9.19 -4.31
C ALA A 467 -9.21 7.75 -3.79
N ALA A 468 -9.69 7.43 -2.59
CA ALA A 468 -9.63 6.06 -2.05
C ALA A 468 -10.44 5.05 -2.88
N HIS A 469 -11.57 5.47 -3.47
CA HIS A 469 -12.39 4.62 -4.33
C HIS A 469 -11.71 4.30 -5.66
N ARG A 470 -11.11 5.30 -6.30
CA ARG A 470 -10.31 5.09 -7.53
C ARG A 470 -9.17 4.12 -7.27
N PHE A 471 -8.40 4.36 -6.21
CA PHE A 471 -7.30 3.47 -5.82
C PHE A 471 -7.77 2.04 -5.55
N TRP A 472 -8.94 1.87 -4.90
CA TRP A 472 -9.50 0.54 -4.67
C TRP A 472 -9.89 -0.16 -5.97
N LEU A 473 -10.55 0.52 -6.91
CA LEU A 473 -10.89 -0.05 -8.22
C LEU A 473 -9.63 -0.42 -9.03
N GLU A 474 -8.58 0.38 -8.94
CA GLU A 474 -7.28 0.10 -9.57
C GLU A 474 -6.56 -1.09 -8.90
N SER A 475 -6.77 -1.29 -7.61
CA SER A 475 -6.10 -2.33 -6.81
C SER A 475 -6.75 -3.72 -6.92
N VAL A 476 -7.94 -3.84 -7.50
CA VAL A 476 -8.67 -5.12 -7.56
C VAL A 476 -9.27 -5.39 -8.93
N SER A 477 -9.00 -6.57 -9.49
CA SER A 477 -9.49 -6.94 -10.83
C SER A 477 -11.02 -7.11 -10.89
N ARG A 478 -11.68 -7.38 -9.75
CA ARG A 478 -13.13 -7.53 -9.63
C ARG A 478 -13.61 -6.98 -8.28
N PRO A 479 -14.16 -5.75 -8.24
CA PRO A 479 -14.68 -5.15 -7.02
C PRO A 479 -15.81 -5.99 -6.41
N SER A 480 -15.71 -6.34 -5.13
CA SER A 480 -16.67 -7.20 -4.42
C SER A 480 -17.72 -6.44 -3.60
N LEU A 481 -17.58 -5.12 -3.50
CA LEU A 481 -18.47 -4.22 -2.78
C LEU A 481 -19.05 -3.17 -3.73
N SER A 482 -20.15 -2.56 -3.37
CA SER A 482 -20.60 -1.28 -3.94
C SER A 482 -20.55 -0.21 -2.85
N LEU A 483 -20.18 1.00 -3.22
CA LEU A 483 -20.12 2.15 -2.31
C LEU A 483 -21.19 3.17 -2.70
N ASP A 484 -21.89 3.73 -1.71
CA ASP A 484 -22.65 4.97 -1.85
C ASP A 484 -22.43 5.93 -0.67
N ALA A 485 -22.64 7.22 -0.91
CA ALA A 485 -22.52 8.26 0.11
C ALA A 485 -23.81 9.10 0.23
N ILE A 486 -24.23 9.37 1.45
CA ILE A 486 -25.43 10.18 1.74
C ILE A 486 -25.03 11.35 2.61
N VAL A 487 -25.05 12.55 2.03
CA VAL A 487 -24.87 13.81 2.72
C VAL A 487 -26.22 14.27 3.25
N VAL A 488 -26.34 14.41 4.56
CA VAL A 488 -27.55 14.92 5.22
C VAL A 488 -27.20 16.24 5.87
N GLU A 489 -27.70 17.31 5.29
CA GLU A 489 -27.42 18.68 5.69
C GLU A 489 -28.66 19.30 6.35
N ASP A 490 -28.46 20.01 7.45
CA ASP A 490 -29.48 20.87 8.04
C ASP A 490 -29.28 22.32 7.58
N GLU A 491 -30.36 22.97 7.16
CA GLU A 491 -30.33 24.32 6.57
C GLU A 491 -29.56 25.30 7.45
N GLY A 492 -28.64 26.05 6.84
CA GLY A 492 -27.75 26.95 7.54
C GLY A 492 -27.07 27.94 6.60
N PRO A 493 -26.35 28.92 7.16
CA PRO A 493 -25.68 29.96 6.37
C PRO A 493 -24.54 29.43 5.47
N ASP A 494 -23.99 28.25 5.77
CA ASP A 494 -22.91 27.63 4.99
C ASP A 494 -23.44 26.39 4.26
N ALA A 495 -24.04 26.63 3.09
CA ALA A 495 -24.69 25.61 2.27
C ALA A 495 -23.69 24.71 1.53
N PHE A 496 -23.97 23.41 1.50
CA PHE A 496 -23.16 22.42 0.78
C PHE A 496 -23.28 22.57 -0.74
N ASP A 497 -22.12 22.68 -1.41
CA ASP A 497 -22.04 22.71 -2.87
C ASP A 497 -22.30 21.32 -3.46
N THR A 498 -23.53 21.09 -3.92
CA THR A 498 -23.96 19.82 -4.52
C THR A 498 -23.28 19.49 -5.85
N SER A 499 -22.58 20.43 -6.49
CA SER A 499 -21.88 20.17 -7.75
C SER A 499 -20.78 19.11 -7.59
N VAL A 500 -20.15 19.01 -6.41
CA VAL A 500 -19.12 18.00 -6.12
C VAL A 500 -19.65 16.58 -6.28
N LEU A 501 -20.94 16.34 -6.01
CA LEU A 501 -21.55 15.02 -6.12
C LEU A 501 -21.47 14.45 -7.54
N SER A 502 -21.52 15.31 -8.55
CA SER A 502 -21.41 14.93 -9.97
C SER A 502 -20.01 14.41 -10.36
N SER A 503 -18.99 14.73 -9.57
CA SER A 503 -17.60 14.30 -9.78
C SER A 503 -17.19 13.05 -9.01
N LEU A 504 -18.08 12.52 -8.16
CA LEU A 504 -17.80 11.35 -7.34
C LEU A 504 -17.93 10.07 -8.19
N PRO A 505 -16.99 9.11 -8.07
CA PRO A 505 -17.01 7.87 -8.85
C PRO A 505 -17.97 6.80 -8.31
N PHE A 506 -18.93 7.18 -7.44
CA PHE A 506 -19.87 6.28 -6.78
C PHE A 506 -21.21 6.99 -6.54
N ASP A 507 -22.26 6.21 -6.32
CA ASP A 507 -23.61 6.73 -6.08
C ASP A 507 -23.61 7.71 -4.91
N SER A 508 -24.24 8.87 -5.09
CA SER A 508 -24.32 9.87 -4.02
C SER A 508 -25.69 10.54 -3.93
N ARG A 509 -26.04 10.93 -2.71
CA ARG A 509 -27.29 11.61 -2.40
C ARG A 509 -27.03 12.75 -1.43
N HIS A 510 -27.74 13.85 -1.62
CA HIS A 510 -27.81 14.95 -0.68
C HIS A 510 -29.25 15.17 -0.24
N LEU A 511 -29.44 15.27 1.08
CA LEU A 511 -30.70 15.59 1.74
C LEU A 511 -30.52 16.90 2.49
N LEU A 512 -31.18 17.96 2.05
CA LEU A 512 -31.25 19.23 2.78
C LEU A 512 -32.53 19.25 3.62
N LEU A 513 -32.38 19.44 4.92
CA LEU A 513 -33.45 19.39 5.91
C LEU A 513 -33.68 20.77 6.53
N ASP A 514 -34.94 21.17 6.68
CA ASP A 514 -35.32 22.29 7.57
C ASP A 514 -35.80 21.70 8.91
N THR A 515 -34.95 21.79 9.94
CA THR A 515 -35.28 21.36 11.32
C THR A 515 -35.89 22.47 12.19
N GLY A 516 -36.11 23.67 11.63
CA GLY A 516 -36.96 24.70 12.19
C GLY A 516 -36.40 25.55 13.34
N VAL A 517 -35.76 24.95 14.36
CA VAL A 517 -35.12 25.69 15.49
C VAL A 517 -34.11 24.84 16.28
N THR A 518 -34.25 23.50 16.34
CA THR A 518 -33.43 22.63 17.20
C THR A 518 -32.79 21.50 16.40
N TRP A 519 -31.54 21.73 16.00
CA TRP A 519 -30.72 20.75 15.32
C TRP A 519 -30.17 19.69 16.29
N THR A 520 -30.13 18.43 15.84
CA THR A 520 -29.42 17.34 16.52
C THR A 520 -28.63 16.52 15.50
N ARG A 521 -27.35 16.20 15.78
CA ARG A 521 -26.54 15.32 14.93
C ARG A 521 -27.22 13.95 14.75
N SER A 522 -27.80 13.41 15.83
CA SER A 522 -28.58 12.16 15.82
C SER A 522 -29.69 12.15 14.78
N GLY A 523 -30.47 13.23 14.68
CA GLY A 523 -31.60 13.28 13.75
C GLY A 523 -31.17 13.28 12.29
N LEU A 524 -30.09 13.98 11.94
CA LEU A 524 -29.52 13.93 10.58
C LEU A 524 -29.00 12.53 10.24
N ILE A 525 -28.30 11.88 11.18
CA ILE A 525 -27.85 10.51 11.01
C ILE A 525 -29.04 9.57 10.76
N ASN A 526 -30.11 9.71 11.53
CA ASN A 526 -31.32 8.90 11.37
C ASN A 526 -32.02 9.13 10.03
N GLN A 527 -32.05 10.36 9.53
CA GLN A 527 -32.56 10.65 8.19
C GLN A 527 -31.72 9.97 7.11
N GLY A 528 -30.39 10.03 7.22
CA GLY A 528 -29.50 9.30 6.33
C GLY A 528 -29.69 7.78 6.40
N LEU A 529 -29.81 7.22 7.61
CA LEU A 529 -30.08 5.80 7.85
C LEU A 529 -31.41 5.34 7.22
N SER A 530 -32.45 6.18 7.26
CA SER A 530 -33.77 5.85 6.70
C SER A 530 -33.73 5.63 5.18
N VAL A 531 -32.83 6.34 4.49
CA VAL A 531 -32.71 6.30 3.03
C VAL A 531 -31.52 5.49 2.51
N ALA A 532 -30.63 5.06 3.41
CA ALA A 532 -29.47 4.21 3.14
C ALA A 532 -29.91 2.80 2.70
N LYS A 533 -29.18 2.23 1.73
CA LYS A 533 -29.48 0.91 1.15
C LYS A 533 -28.38 -0.12 1.35
N GLY A 534 -27.19 0.30 1.78
CA GLY A 534 -26.06 -0.59 2.04
C GLY A 534 -26.35 -1.66 3.08
N ASP A 535 -25.78 -2.85 2.89
CA ASP A 535 -25.77 -3.92 3.88
C ASP A 535 -25.06 -3.47 5.15
N PHE A 536 -23.95 -2.74 4.97
CA PHE A 536 -23.14 -2.14 6.02
C PHE A 536 -23.23 -0.61 5.94
N ILE A 537 -23.36 0.04 7.08
CA ILE A 537 -23.43 1.50 7.19
C ILE A 537 -22.32 1.98 8.10
N ALA A 538 -21.65 3.07 7.73
CA ALA A 538 -20.78 3.80 8.64
C ALA A 538 -21.14 5.29 8.69
N PHE A 539 -21.01 5.88 9.87
CA PHE A 539 -21.39 7.26 10.16
C PHE A 539 -20.13 8.13 10.18
N VAL A 540 -20.05 9.10 9.27
CA VAL A 540 -18.81 9.81 8.93
C VAL A 540 -18.93 11.29 9.28
N ASP A 541 -18.06 11.81 10.14
CA ASP A 541 -18.02 13.25 10.40
C ASP A 541 -17.48 14.03 9.19
N ALA A 542 -17.93 15.29 9.05
CA ALA A 542 -17.56 16.15 7.93
C ALA A 542 -16.06 16.43 7.81
N ASP A 543 -15.28 16.21 8.87
CA ASP A 543 -13.84 16.39 8.96
C ASP A 543 -13.04 15.08 8.96
N VAL A 544 -13.64 13.98 8.50
CA VAL A 544 -12.92 12.72 8.26
C VAL A 544 -12.24 12.76 6.90
N LEU A 545 -10.98 12.35 6.82
CA LEU A 545 -10.29 12.07 5.56
C LEU A 545 -9.94 10.57 5.48
N PHE A 546 -10.01 10.02 4.27
CA PHE A 546 -9.76 8.61 4.02
C PHE A 546 -8.34 8.40 3.48
N PRO A 547 -7.49 7.58 4.15
CA PRO A 547 -6.28 7.06 3.53
C PRO A 547 -6.58 6.42 2.17
N GLN A 548 -5.65 6.52 1.23
CA GLN A 548 -5.88 6.09 -0.15
C GLN A 548 -6.22 4.59 -0.25
N ASP A 549 -5.64 3.78 0.63
CA ASP A 549 -5.87 2.33 0.71
C ASP A 549 -7.03 1.93 1.66
N PHE A 550 -7.79 2.90 2.19
CA PHE A 550 -8.85 2.66 3.16
C PHE A 550 -9.89 1.65 2.66
N LEU A 551 -10.37 1.79 1.42
CA LEU A 551 -11.40 0.90 0.87
C LEU A 551 -10.87 -0.49 0.55
N VAL A 552 -9.58 -0.63 0.23
CA VAL A 552 -8.91 -1.93 0.10
C VAL A 552 -8.90 -2.65 1.46
N ARG A 553 -8.49 -1.94 2.51
CA ARG A 553 -8.46 -2.47 3.89
C ARG A 553 -9.86 -2.80 4.39
N LEU A 554 -10.84 -1.94 4.13
CA LEU A 554 -12.24 -2.14 4.50
C LEU A 554 -12.83 -3.37 3.79
N ALA A 555 -12.64 -3.48 2.47
CA ALA A 555 -13.13 -4.62 1.70
C ALA A 555 -12.53 -5.94 2.18
N SER A 556 -11.21 -5.95 2.42
CA SER A 556 -10.51 -7.11 2.98
C SER A 556 -11.03 -7.47 4.37
N THR A 557 -11.23 -6.47 5.24
CA THR A 557 -11.79 -6.66 6.59
C THR A 557 -13.18 -7.29 6.54
N LEU A 558 -14.10 -6.69 5.78
CA LEU A 558 -15.50 -7.14 5.68
C LEU A 558 -15.61 -8.52 5.01
N ALA A 559 -14.68 -8.88 4.14
CA ALA A 559 -14.61 -10.21 3.55
C ALA A 559 -14.07 -11.27 4.51
N GLY A 560 -13.17 -10.89 5.41
CA GLY A 560 -12.42 -11.79 6.29
C GLY A 560 -13.05 -12.07 7.65
N ILE A 561 -13.93 -11.21 8.15
CA ILE A 561 -14.49 -11.33 9.51
C ILE A 561 -16.00 -11.58 9.52
N GLU A 562 -16.48 -12.20 10.60
CA GLU A 562 -17.90 -12.24 10.91
C GLU A 562 -18.36 -10.88 11.43
N VAL A 563 -19.20 -10.19 10.64
CA VAL A 563 -19.70 -8.84 10.94
C VAL A 563 -21.07 -8.88 11.63
N SER A 564 -21.76 -10.03 11.58
CA SER A 564 -23.13 -10.18 12.10
C SER A 564 -23.25 -10.04 13.62
N ASP A 565 -22.17 -10.19 14.39
CA ASP A 565 -22.16 -10.05 15.85
C ASP A 565 -21.46 -8.76 16.33
N ARG A 566 -21.23 -7.78 15.43
CA ARG A 566 -20.29 -6.68 15.70
C ARG A 566 -20.72 -5.27 15.33
N VAL A 567 -20.10 -4.35 16.07
CA VAL A 567 -19.91 -2.94 15.72
C VAL A 567 -18.40 -2.73 15.51
N LEU A 568 -18.01 -2.15 14.38
CA LEU A 568 -16.62 -1.83 14.07
C LEU A 568 -16.35 -0.37 14.44
N ALA A 569 -15.32 -0.16 15.26
CA ALA A 569 -14.85 1.15 15.68
C ALA A 569 -13.54 1.48 14.95
N PHE A 570 -13.63 2.21 13.85
CA PHE A 570 -12.49 2.61 13.04
C PHE A 570 -11.71 3.73 13.73
N ASN A 571 -10.47 3.45 14.12
CA ASN A 571 -9.64 4.43 14.81
C ASN A 571 -9.41 5.69 13.95
N MET A 572 -9.51 6.85 14.57
CA MET A 572 -9.27 8.16 13.96
C MET A 572 -7.98 8.77 14.48
N PHE A 573 -7.16 9.32 13.59
CA PHE A 573 -5.89 9.96 13.95
C PHE A 573 -5.82 11.42 13.52
N GLU A 574 -5.28 12.28 14.38
CA GLU A 574 -5.13 13.71 14.12
C GLU A 574 -4.23 13.95 12.90
N THR A 575 -4.64 14.82 11.99
CA THR A 575 -3.82 15.19 10.82
C THR A 575 -2.69 16.16 11.20
N HIS A 576 -2.89 17.05 12.15
CA HIS A 576 -1.87 18.02 12.57
C HIS A 576 -1.97 18.36 14.06
N SER A 577 -0.93 19.03 14.57
CA SER A 577 -0.90 19.45 15.97
C SER A 577 -1.81 20.66 16.20
N HIS A 578 -2.63 20.61 17.25
CA HIS A 578 -3.56 21.68 17.64
C HIS A 578 -3.76 21.73 19.16
N GLN A 579 -4.39 22.80 19.66
CA GLN A 579 -4.72 22.92 21.08
C GLN A 579 -6.21 22.74 21.32
N LYS A 580 -6.53 21.87 22.28
CA LYS A 580 -7.90 21.58 22.72
C LYS A 580 -7.97 21.62 24.24
N GLU A 581 -8.81 22.51 24.78
CA GLU A 581 -9.02 22.70 26.23
C GLU A 581 -7.69 22.89 27.00
N GLY A 582 -6.74 23.64 26.44
CA GLY A 582 -5.42 23.88 27.05
C GLY A 582 -4.44 22.70 26.96
N LYS A 583 -4.78 21.63 26.24
CA LYS A 583 -3.91 20.47 26.00
C LYS A 583 -3.44 20.41 24.56
N LEU A 584 -2.19 20.03 24.36
CA LEU A 584 -1.59 19.83 23.04
C LEU A 584 -1.92 18.44 22.49
N HIS A 585 -2.70 18.40 21.41
CA HIS A 585 -2.91 17.22 20.59
C HIS A 585 -1.94 17.26 19.41
N SER A 586 -1.14 16.22 19.20
CA SER A 586 -0.12 16.21 18.15
C SER A 586 -0.59 15.47 16.90
N ALA A 587 -0.02 15.84 15.75
CA ALA A 587 -0.21 15.09 14.50
C ALA A 587 0.02 13.59 14.70
N GLY A 588 -0.85 12.76 14.14
CA GLY A 588 -0.82 11.30 14.24
C GLY A 588 -1.26 10.73 15.59
N MET A 589 -1.77 11.55 16.52
CA MET A 589 -2.30 11.05 17.79
C MET A 589 -3.72 10.46 17.61
N PRO A 590 -4.08 9.40 18.36
CA PRO A 590 -5.45 8.88 18.39
C PRO A 590 -6.44 9.92 18.91
N TYR A 591 -7.57 10.08 18.21
CA TYR A 591 -8.59 11.08 18.51
C TYR A 591 -9.90 10.45 19.02
N SER A 592 -10.51 9.60 18.19
CA SER A 592 -11.84 9.01 18.41
C SER A 592 -12.04 7.80 17.49
N TYR A 593 -13.29 7.37 17.30
CA TYR A 593 -13.71 6.33 16.36
C TYR A 593 -14.72 6.84 15.35
N LEU A 594 -14.71 6.23 14.17
CA LEU A 594 -15.82 6.20 13.22
C LEU A 594 -16.52 4.84 13.39
N TRP A 595 -17.84 4.83 13.57
CA TRP A 595 -18.59 3.59 13.83
C TRP A 595 -19.21 3.03 12.55
N GLY A 596 -19.07 1.72 12.34
CA GLY A 596 -19.74 1.00 11.25
C GLY A 596 -20.31 -0.35 11.69
N LEU A 597 -21.46 -0.72 11.14
CA LEU A 597 -22.18 -1.96 11.47
C LEU A 597 -23.16 -2.35 10.36
N LEU A 598 -23.74 -3.54 10.44
CA LEU A 598 -24.83 -3.91 9.53
C LEU A 598 -26.04 -3.01 9.72
N ARG A 599 -26.63 -2.54 8.62
CA ARG A 599 -27.81 -1.66 8.60
C ARG A 599 -28.95 -2.20 9.47
N LYS A 600 -29.20 -3.51 9.42
CA LYS A 600 -30.24 -4.17 10.21
C LYS A 600 -30.06 -3.97 11.72
N HIS A 601 -28.83 -3.86 12.22
CA HIS A 601 -28.56 -3.64 13.64
C HIS A 601 -28.85 -2.21 14.06
N ALA A 602 -28.50 -1.22 13.22
CA ALA A 602 -28.84 0.17 13.47
C ALA A 602 -30.36 0.38 13.51
N LEU A 603 -31.10 -0.26 12.60
CA LEU A 603 -32.57 -0.21 12.57
C LEU A 603 -33.22 -0.89 13.78
N ALA A 604 -32.65 -2.01 14.26
CA ALA A 604 -33.20 -2.77 15.39
C ALA A 604 -33.20 -1.99 16.72
N VAL A 605 -32.41 -0.92 16.82
CA VAL A 605 -32.40 0.00 17.98
C VAL A 605 -33.04 1.35 17.69
N GLY A 606 -33.71 1.52 16.54
CA GLY A 606 -34.32 2.79 16.14
C GLY A 606 -33.32 3.88 15.75
N GLY A 607 -32.07 3.52 15.42
CA GLY A 607 -31.01 4.48 15.11
C GLY A 607 -30.43 5.20 16.34
N PHE A 608 -29.95 6.41 16.13
CA PHE A 608 -29.40 7.29 17.16
C PHE A 608 -30.51 7.92 18.00
N SER A 609 -30.25 8.15 19.28
CA SER A 609 -31.20 8.81 20.16
C SER A 609 -31.26 10.30 19.84
N GLU A 610 -32.42 10.77 19.39
CA GLU A 610 -32.68 12.19 19.12
C GLU A 610 -32.99 12.99 20.41
N ALA A 611 -32.80 12.37 21.57
CA ALA A 611 -32.84 13.05 22.86
C ALA A 611 -31.55 13.85 23.17
N PHE A 612 -30.48 13.60 22.41
CA PHE A 612 -29.23 14.35 22.51
C PHE A 612 -29.35 15.66 21.72
N ILE A 613 -29.03 16.78 22.35
CA ILE A 613 -29.16 18.12 21.75
C ILE A 613 -27.80 18.52 21.17
N GLY A 614 -27.80 19.05 19.95
CA GLY A 614 -26.57 19.41 19.25
C GLY A 614 -25.71 18.18 18.92
N TRP A 615 -24.52 18.11 19.52
CA TRP A 615 -23.55 17.01 19.35
C TRP A 615 -22.94 16.57 20.70
N GLY A 616 -22.47 15.33 20.79
CA GLY A 616 -21.73 14.78 21.93
C GLY A 616 -22.47 13.68 22.70
N SER A 617 -21.74 12.62 23.05
CA SER A 617 -22.21 11.41 23.79
C SER A 617 -23.21 10.51 23.06
N GLU A 618 -23.77 10.94 21.93
CA GLU A 618 -24.71 10.20 21.10
C GLU A 618 -24.09 8.93 20.47
N ASP A 619 -22.82 8.98 20.06
CA ASP A 619 -22.12 7.80 19.51
C ASP A 619 -21.94 6.71 20.57
N ARG A 620 -21.66 7.12 21.82
CA ARG A 620 -21.50 6.23 22.97
C ARG A 620 -22.83 5.65 23.45
N ASP A 621 -23.91 6.42 23.33
CA ASP A 621 -25.29 5.93 23.53
C ASP A 621 -25.64 4.88 22.47
N PHE A 622 -25.45 5.20 21.19
CA PHE A 622 -25.76 4.32 20.08
C PHE A 622 -25.00 2.99 20.20
N GLU A 623 -23.70 3.05 20.44
CA GLU A 623 -22.88 1.87 20.69
C GLU A 623 -23.43 1.03 21.85
N TYR A 624 -23.70 1.66 23.00
CA TYR A 624 -24.21 0.96 24.18
C TYR A 624 -25.55 0.28 23.90
N ARG A 625 -26.51 0.98 23.27
CA ARG A 625 -27.83 0.42 22.97
C ARG A 625 -27.76 -0.73 21.99
N VAL A 626 -27.01 -0.58 20.90
CA VAL A 626 -26.81 -1.64 19.90
C VAL A 626 -26.18 -2.89 20.55
N CYS A 627 -25.08 -2.72 21.29
CA CYS A 627 -24.39 -3.83 21.91
C CYS A 627 -25.23 -4.49 23.02
N LYS A 628 -25.90 -3.69 23.86
CA LYS A 628 -26.70 -4.21 24.97
C LYS A 628 -28.00 -4.89 24.51
N LYS A 629 -28.72 -4.32 23.53
CA LYS A 629 -29.99 -4.87 23.03
C LYS A 629 -29.79 -6.13 22.19
N LEU A 630 -28.78 -6.14 21.32
CA LEU A 630 -28.57 -7.20 20.34
C LEU A 630 -27.46 -8.18 20.75
N GLY A 631 -26.78 -7.94 21.88
CA GLY A 631 -25.65 -8.75 22.31
C GLY A 631 -24.40 -8.61 21.43
N LEU A 632 -24.27 -7.52 20.66
CA LEU A 632 -23.10 -7.31 19.79
C LEU A 632 -21.86 -6.94 20.60
N LYS A 633 -20.70 -7.16 19.98
CA LYS A 633 -19.39 -6.73 20.50
C LYS A 633 -18.83 -5.59 19.67
N THR A 634 -18.18 -4.63 20.32
CA THR A 634 -17.40 -3.61 19.63
C THR A 634 -15.97 -4.13 19.37
N SER A 635 -15.46 -3.93 18.17
CA SER A 635 -14.07 -4.23 17.80
C SER A 635 -13.38 -2.99 17.25
N SER A 636 -12.23 -2.62 17.83
CA SER A 636 -11.38 -1.55 17.29
C SER A 636 -10.69 -2.03 16.01
N SER A 637 -10.60 -1.14 15.03
CA SER A 637 -9.97 -1.45 13.75
C SER A 637 -8.48 -1.74 13.83
N LEU A 638 -7.78 -1.28 14.87
CA LEU A 638 -6.38 -1.64 15.13
C LEU A 638 -6.17 -3.14 15.34
N TYR A 639 -7.22 -3.87 15.69
CA TYR A 639 -7.18 -5.31 15.91
C TYR A 639 -7.90 -6.10 14.79
N LEU A 640 -8.33 -5.43 13.72
CA LEU A 640 -8.94 -6.07 12.55
C LEU A 640 -7.88 -6.39 11.49
N PRO A 641 -8.08 -7.43 10.65
CA PRO A 641 -7.25 -7.69 9.48
C PRO A 641 -7.15 -6.45 8.59
N GLY A 642 -5.95 -6.09 8.13
CA GLY A 642 -5.72 -4.90 7.29
C GLY A 642 -5.79 -3.56 8.03
N GLN A 643 -6.24 -3.52 9.28
CA GLN A 643 -6.25 -2.34 10.15
C GLN A 643 -6.80 -1.06 9.49
N PRO A 644 -8.04 -1.05 8.97
CA PRO A 644 -8.60 0.15 8.36
C PRO A 644 -8.74 1.30 9.38
N TYR A 645 -8.19 2.47 9.10
CA TYR A 645 -8.35 3.66 9.94
C TYR A 645 -8.65 4.89 9.08
N VAL A 646 -9.06 5.97 9.72
CA VAL A 646 -9.30 7.25 9.05
C VAL A 646 -8.53 8.37 9.74
N LEU A 647 -8.43 9.51 9.07
CA LEU A 647 -7.77 10.69 9.59
C LEU A 647 -8.82 11.73 10.01
N HIS A 648 -8.57 12.45 11.09
CA HIS A 648 -9.36 13.57 11.55
C HIS A 648 -8.67 14.87 11.11
N LEU A 649 -9.35 15.68 10.30
CA LEU A 649 -8.88 17.00 9.89
C LEU A 649 -8.92 17.92 11.11
N SER A 650 -7.77 18.05 11.76
CA SER A 650 -7.65 18.65 13.08
C SER A 650 -8.15 20.09 13.08
N HIS A 651 -8.65 20.52 14.23
CA HIS A 651 -9.21 21.86 14.40
C HIS A 651 -9.26 22.22 15.88
N ASP A 652 -9.15 23.50 16.17
CA ASP A 652 -9.32 24.00 17.54
C ASP A 652 -10.77 23.85 18.02
N VAL A 653 -10.97 23.86 19.34
CA VAL A 653 -12.29 23.74 19.96
C VAL A 653 -13.18 24.91 19.55
N ARG A 654 -14.39 24.62 19.06
CA ARG A 654 -15.42 25.62 18.75
C ARG A 654 -16.60 25.55 19.72
N THR A 655 -17.33 26.65 19.77
CA THR A 655 -18.62 26.85 20.42
C THR A 655 -19.63 25.76 20.05
N GLY A 656 -20.54 25.42 20.97
CA GLY A 656 -21.53 24.35 20.80
C GLY A 656 -21.44 23.19 21.79
N SER A 657 -20.54 23.25 22.78
CA SER A 657 -20.52 22.31 23.93
C SER A 657 -21.52 22.67 25.03
N GLU A 658 -22.45 23.58 24.76
CA GLU A 658 -23.38 24.18 25.73
C GLU A 658 -24.23 23.09 26.42
N HIS A 659 -24.57 22.03 25.67
CA HIS A 659 -25.37 20.90 26.16
C HIS A 659 -24.53 19.70 26.63
N ARG A 660 -23.19 19.82 26.76
CA ARG A 660 -22.32 18.70 27.14
C ARG A 660 -22.75 18.06 28.47
N GLY A 661 -23.10 18.88 29.47
CA GLY A 661 -23.57 18.39 30.77
C GLY A 661 -24.89 17.61 30.67
N GLU A 662 -25.85 18.13 29.89
CA GLU A 662 -27.15 17.49 29.64
C GLU A 662 -26.99 16.16 28.89
N ASN A 663 -26.16 16.14 27.85
CA ASN A 663 -25.87 14.95 27.05
C ASN A 663 -25.15 13.86 27.89
N VAL A 664 -24.23 14.24 28.78
CA VAL A 664 -23.58 13.29 29.71
C VAL A 664 -24.60 12.72 30.71
N ALA A 665 -25.48 13.56 31.27
CA ALA A 665 -26.55 13.11 32.16
C ALA A 665 -27.54 12.18 31.44
N GLN A 666 -27.87 12.48 30.18
CA GLN A 666 -28.72 11.64 29.35
C GLN A 666 -28.06 10.28 29.06
N LEU A 667 -26.77 10.24 28.73
CA LEU A 667 -26.03 8.98 28.54
C LEU A 667 -26.02 8.13 29.83
N ALA A 668 -25.85 8.76 31.00
CA ALA A 668 -25.90 8.07 32.28
C ALA A 668 -27.29 7.46 32.55
N ARG A 669 -28.37 8.18 32.22
CA ARG A 669 -29.74 7.66 32.30
C ARG A 669 -29.93 6.44 31.41
N VAL A 670 -29.51 6.49 30.15
CA VAL A 670 -29.62 5.34 29.24
C VAL A 670 -28.85 4.12 29.78
N LYS A 671 -27.64 4.33 30.32
CA LYS A 671 -26.82 3.24 30.90
C LYS A 671 -27.40 2.63 32.18
N SER A 672 -28.35 3.31 32.83
CA SER A 672 -29.06 2.81 34.02
C SER A 672 -30.32 1.98 33.71
N VAL A 673 -30.76 1.94 32.44
CA VAL A 673 -31.93 1.15 32.03
C VAL A 673 -31.64 -0.35 32.14
N ALA A 674 -32.49 -1.09 32.84
CA ALA A 674 -32.30 -2.51 33.12
C ALA A 674 -32.79 -3.41 31.96
N SER A 675 -33.87 -3.03 31.27
CA SER A 675 -34.48 -3.83 30.21
C SER A 675 -33.90 -3.52 28.82
N PRO A 676 -33.38 -4.52 28.08
CA PRO A 676 -32.92 -4.35 26.70
C PRO A 676 -34.01 -3.85 25.73
N ASP A 677 -35.29 -4.07 26.04
CA ASP A 677 -36.40 -3.68 25.16
C ASP A 677 -36.69 -2.18 25.19
N GLU A 678 -36.32 -1.50 26.27
CA GLU A 678 -36.43 -0.05 26.43
C GLU A 678 -35.30 0.72 25.73
N LEU A 679 -34.26 0.03 25.22
CA LEU A 679 -33.10 0.61 24.54
C LEU A 679 -33.33 0.89 23.04
N VAL A 680 -34.57 1.22 22.66
CA VAL A 680 -34.96 1.60 21.29
C VAL A 680 -35.18 3.11 21.23
N ALA A 681 -34.44 3.78 20.36
CA ALA A 681 -34.60 5.22 20.14
C ALA A 681 -35.96 5.52 19.49
N LYS A 682 -36.59 6.60 19.95
CA LYS A 682 -37.80 7.15 19.34
C LYS A 682 -37.46 8.44 18.60
N PRO A 683 -37.93 8.64 17.36
CA PRO A 683 -37.78 9.89 16.66
C PRO A 683 -38.40 11.04 17.45
N LYS A 684 -37.71 12.19 17.50
CA LYS A 684 -38.12 13.43 18.16
C LYS A 684 -37.92 14.67 17.29
N LEU A 685 -37.00 14.62 16.32
CA LEU A 685 -36.68 15.73 15.44
C LEU A 685 -37.90 16.06 14.57
N GLN A 686 -38.33 17.32 14.63
CA GLN A 686 -39.35 17.83 13.73
C GLN A 686 -38.68 18.32 12.45
N ILE A 687 -39.00 17.66 11.33
CA ILE A 687 -38.54 18.05 10.00
C ILE A 687 -39.70 18.75 9.30
N ARG A 688 -39.51 20.03 8.98
CA ARG A 688 -40.51 20.85 8.28
C ARG A 688 -40.50 20.59 6.79
N GLN A 689 -39.31 20.49 6.21
CA GLN A 689 -39.12 20.29 4.78
C GLN A 689 -37.89 19.41 4.50
N ILE A 690 -37.97 18.62 3.42
CA ILE A 690 -36.85 17.84 2.87
C ILE A 690 -36.70 18.19 1.39
N ARG A 691 -35.49 18.55 0.96
CA ARG A 691 -35.11 18.64 -0.45
C ARG A 691 -34.03 17.60 -0.75
N GLN A 692 -34.16 16.90 -1.87
CA GLN A 692 -33.28 15.80 -2.22
C GLN A 692 -32.65 15.99 -3.59
N THR A 693 -31.33 15.83 -3.65
CA THR A 693 -30.54 15.73 -4.87
C THR A 693 -29.93 14.33 -4.95
N ARG A 694 -30.02 13.67 -6.11
CA ARG A 694 -29.44 12.33 -6.31
C ARG A 694 -28.59 12.32 -7.57
N VAL A 695 -27.37 11.78 -7.44
CA VAL A 695 -26.46 11.50 -8.54
C VAL A 695 -26.19 10.01 -8.56
N LEU A 696 -26.51 9.36 -9.68
CA LEU A 696 -26.19 7.95 -9.89
C LEU A 696 -24.84 7.87 -10.60
N ALA A 697 -23.92 7.05 -10.08
CA ALA A 697 -22.72 6.68 -10.79
C ALA A 697 -23.13 5.76 -11.95
N THR A 698 -23.08 6.28 -13.17
CA THR A 698 -23.20 5.45 -14.37
C THR A 698 -21.88 4.72 -14.58
N TYR A 699 -21.73 3.57 -13.91
CA TYR A 699 -20.70 2.58 -14.22
C TYR A 699 -21.39 1.27 -14.59
N ASP A 700 -21.49 1.01 -15.90
CA ASP A 700 -22.02 -0.24 -16.43
C ASP A 700 -20.92 -1.31 -16.45
N LEU A 701 -20.78 -2.04 -15.34
CA LEU A 701 -19.91 -3.23 -15.25
C LEU A 701 -20.50 -4.48 -15.95
N ARG A 702 -21.59 -4.34 -16.72
CA ARG A 702 -22.26 -5.42 -17.46
C ARG A 702 -22.36 -5.21 -18.97
N ALA A 703 -21.77 -4.14 -19.52
CA ALA A 703 -21.54 -4.05 -20.96
C ALA A 703 -20.31 -4.89 -21.37
N GLN A 704 -20.44 -6.22 -21.31
CA GLN A 704 -19.88 -7.05 -22.39
C GLN A 704 -21.03 -7.41 -23.34
N PRO A 705 -21.23 -6.67 -24.45
CA PRO A 705 -21.87 -7.24 -25.62
C PRO A 705 -20.79 -7.94 -26.43
N SER A 706 -20.97 -9.25 -26.58
CA SER A 706 -20.47 -10.04 -27.69
C SER A 706 -20.58 -9.28 -29.02
N LEU A 707 -19.44 -8.82 -29.55
CA LEU A 707 -19.26 -8.50 -30.97
C LEU A 707 -17.93 -9.08 -31.48
N VAL A 708 -17.61 -10.29 -31.04
CA VAL A 708 -16.72 -11.16 -31.79
C VAL A 708 -17.55 -11.70 -32.94
N GLU A 709 -17.59 -10.99 -34.07
CA GLU A 709 -17.59 -11.67 -35.38
C GLU A 709 -17.37 -10.79 -36.63
N ARG A 710 -17.16 -9.47 -36.54
CA ARG A 710 -16.86 -8.67 -37.76
C ARG A 710 -15.65 -7.71 -37.71
N GLY A 711 -14.88 -7.67 -36.63
CA GLY A 711 -13.74 -6.73 -36.46
C GLY A 711 -12.33 -7.32 -36.53
N LYS A 712 -12.15 -8.61 -36.82
CA LYS A 712 -10.85 -9.30 -36.65
C LYS A 712 -9.71 -8.82 -37.57
N GLU A 713 -9.97 -8.14 -38.68
CA GLU A 713 -8.93 -7.73 -39.65
C GLU A 713 -8.20 -6.41 -39.32
N ARG A 714 -8.76 -5.55 -38.47
CA ARG A 714 -8.23 -4.18 -38.23
C ARG A 714 -7.64 -3.96 -36.84
N HIS A 715 -7.80 -4.95 -35.96
CA HIS A 715 -7.15 -4.98 -34.66
C HIS A 715 -5.62 -4.99 -34.87
N GLY A 716 -4.94 -3.92 -34.46
CA GLY A 716 -3.48 -3.72 -34.65
C GLY A 716 -3.06 -2.76 -35.77
N ARG A 717 -3.99 -2.19 -36.57
CA ARG A 717 -3.68 -1.11 -37.52
C ARG A 717 -3.81 0.28 -36.89
N THR A 718 -3.00 1.23 -37.36
CA THR A 718 -3.00 2.63 -36.90
C THR A 718 -3.82 3.51 -37.83
N LEU A 719 -4.66 4.38 -37.26
CA LEU A 719 -5.39 5.42 -37.99
C LEU A 719 -4.77 6.80 -37.70
N VAL A 720 -4.39 7.53 -38.74
CA VAL A 720 -3.90 8.91 -38.61
C VAL A 720 -5.07 9.87 -38.74
N ILE A 721 -5.37 10.63 -37.69
CA ILE A 721 -6.33 11.72 -37.71
C ILE A 721 -5.62 12.97 -38.20
N MET A 722 -6.00 13.41 -39.40
CA MET A 722 -5.52 14.66 -39.98
C MET A 722 -6.48 15.76 -39.54
N GLY A 723 -6.11 16.42 -38.44
CA GLY A 723 -6.64 17.73 -38.10
C GLY A 723 -6.25 18.77 -39.14
N ASN A 724 -6.63 20.02 -38.90
CA ASN A 724 -6.47 21.09 -39.87
C ASN A 724 -5.53 22.20 -39.41
N GLY A 725 -4.90 22.09 -38.24
CA GLY A 725 -3.99 23.08 -37.68
C GLY A 725 -2.67 23.23 -38.45
N PRO A 726 -1.97 24.38 -38.30
CA PRO A 726 -0.76 24.73 -39.05
C PRO A 726 0.36 23.69 -39.05
N SER A 727 0.53 22.90 -37.99
CA SER A 727 1.62 21.93 -37.88
C SER A 727 1.59 20.84 -38.94
N LEU A 728 0.42 20.57 -39.53
CA LEU A 728 0.31 19.62 -40.63
C LEU A 728 1.07 20.07 -41.89
N SER A 729 1.34 21.38 -42.03
CA SER A 729 2.06 21.92 -43.18
C SER A 729 3.49 21.38 -43.30
N GLU A 730 4.19 21.16 -42.18
CA GLU A 730 5.55 20.61 -42.17
C GLU A 730 5.60 19.19 -42.74
N ILE A 731 4.55 18.42 -42.51
CA ILE A 731 4.43 17.03 -42.99
C ILE A 731 4.01 17.02 -44.46
N MET A 732 2.99 17.80 -44.83
CA MET A 732 2.45 17.83 -46.19
C MET A 732 3.45 18.41 -47.20
N ASN A 733 4.29 19.37 -46.78
CA ASN A 733 5.31 19.97 -47.64
C ASN A 733 6.64 19.21 -47.65
N ASN A 734 6.85 18.24 -46.77
CA ASN A 734 8.05 17.41 -46.75
C ASN A 734 7.79 16.11 -47.55
N PRO A 735 8.46 15.88 -48.69
CA PRO A 735 8.22 14.71 -49.53
C PRO A 735 8.40 13.37 -48.80
N GLU A 736 9.36 13.28 -47.89
CA GLU A 736 9.65 12.04 -47.15
C GLU A 736 8.56 11.75 -46.11
N LEU A 737 8.14 12.77 -45.37
CA LEU A 737 7.07 12.64 -44.37
C LEU A 737 5.70 12.42 -45.03
N LEU A 738 5.43 13.08 -46.16
CA LEU A 738 4.23 12.83 -46.96
C LEU A 738 4.23 11.39 -47.49
N GLN A 739 5.36 10.89 -47.98
CA GLN A 739 5.48 9.50 -48.42
C GLN A 739 5.25 8.51 -47.28
N LEU A 740 5.73 8.82 -46.07
CA LEU A 740 5.43 8.04 -44.88
C LEU A 740 3.94 8.05 -44.53
N LEU A 741 3.30 9.23 -44.58
CA LEU A 741 1.87 9.39 -44.32
C LEU A 741 1.00 8.54 -45.26
N ARG A 742 1.41 8.41 -46.54
CA ARG A 742 0.76 7.52 -47.53
C ARG A 742 0.74 6.04 -47.12
N GLY A 743 1.62 5.63 -46.21
CA GLY A 743 1.66 4.27 -45.68
C GLY A 743 0.60 3.95 -44.63
N TYR A 744 -0.15 4.95 -44.14
CA TYR A 744 -1.16 4.79 -43.09
C TYR A 744 -2.59 4.93 -43.61
N ASP A 745 -3.53 4.26 -42.94
CA ASP A 745 -4.94 4.66 -43.05
C ASP A 745 -5.10 6.05 -42.41
N THR A 746 -5.80 6.95 -43.08
CA THR A 746 -5.89 8.38 -42.71
C THR A 746 -7.33 8.87 -42.67
N PHE A 747 -7.63 9.84 -41.81
CA PHE A 747 -8.94 10.47 -41.67
C PHE A 747 -8.82 11.98 -41.87
N GLY A 748 -9.28 12.49 -43.01
CA GLY A 748 -9.28 13.91 -43.33
C GLY A 748 -10.57 14.62 -42.90
N LEU A 749 -10.47 15.91 -42.57
CA LEU A 749 -11.58 16.65 -41.95
C LEU A 749 -11.95 17.95 -42.65
N ASN A 750 -13.25 18.24 -42.67
CA ASN A 750 -13.82 19.55 -43.00
C ASN A 750 -13.36 20.08 -44.37
N ALA A 751 -12.82 21.30 -44.47
CA ALA A 751 -12.48 21.92 -45.75
C ALA A 751 -11.11 21.49 -46.32
N ALA A 752 -10.42 20.53 -45.70
CA ALA A 752 -9.10 20.07 -46.15
C ALA A 752 -9.10 19.44 -47.55
N TYR A 753 -10.27 18.99 -48.03
CA TYR A 753 -10.42 18.41 -49.38
C TYR A 753 -9.94 19.34 -50.50
N ARG A 754 -9.98 20.66 -50.28
CA ARG A 754 -9.53 21.67 -51.25
C ARG A 754 -8.04 21.57 -51.58
N ALA A 755 -7.24 20.93 -50.72
CA ALA A 755 -5.81 20.76 -50.93
C ALA A 755 -5.42 19.40 -51.52
N TYR A 756 -6.32 18.40 -51.52
CA TYR A 756 -5.93 17.00 -51.82
C TYR A 756 -5.32 16.83 -53.20
N ASP A 757 -5.87 17.47 -54.23
CA ASP A 757 -5.33 17.43 -55.59
C ASP A 757 -3.93 18.06 -55.70
N ARG A 758 -3.69 19.15 -54.97
CA ARG A 758 -2.39 19.85 -54.97
C ARG A 758 -1.27 18.95 -54.48
N TYR A 759 -1.54 18.09 -53.51
CA TYR A 759 -0.55 17.17 -52.93
C TYR A 759 -0.62 15.76 -53.51
N ASP A 760 -1.50 15.52 -54.50
CA ASP A 760 -1.84 14.18 -55.00
C ASP A 760 -2.08 13.20 -53.84
N PHE A 761 -2.80 13.63 -52.81
CA PHE A 761 -2.97 12.89 -51.57
C PHE A 761 -4.41 12.99 -51.09
N TYR A 762 -5.07 11.83 -51.02
CA TYR A 762 -6.44 11.68 -50.54
C TYR A 762 -6.44 10.82 -49.27
N PRO A 763 -7.21 11.20 -48.24
CA PRO A 763 -7.28 10.40 -47.03
C PRO A 763 -8.07 9.11 -47.27
N THR A 764 -7.84 8.10 -46.43
CA THR A 764 -8.60 6.84 -46.52
C THR A 764 -10.08 7.05 -46.17
N TYR A 765 -10.34 7.89 -45.18
CA TYR A 765 -11.65 8.29 -44.72
C TYR A 765 -11.76 9.81 -44.70
N PHE A 766 -12.96 10.32 -44.90
CA PHE A 766 -13.22 11.75 -44.84
C PHE A 766 -14.45 12.05 -44.01
N GLY A 767 -14.45 13.16 -43.27
CA GLY A 767 -15.67 13.58 -42.60
C GLY A 767 -15.72 15.04 -42.19
N SER A 768 -16.94 15.47 -41.86
CA SER A 768 -17.19 16.75 -41.20
C SER A 768 -18.22 16.54 -40.11
N PHE A 769 -17.79 16.73 -38.85
CA PHE A 769 -18.70 16.62 -37.71
C PHE A 769 -19.14 17.98 -37.18
N ASP A 770 -18.89 19.04 -37.96
CA ASP A 770 -19.42 20.37 -37.69
C ASP A 770 -20.69 20.56 -38.54
N PHE A 771 -21.83 20.77 -37.86
CA PHE A 771 -23.13 20.94 -38.52
C PHE A 771 -23.17 22.15 -39.48
N ARG A 772 -22.46 23.24 -39.15
CA ARG A 772 -22.40 24.46 -39.99
C ARG A 772 -21.51 24.26 -41.19
N VAL A 773 -20.40 23.56 -41.02
CA VAL A 773 -19.52 23.22 -42.14
C VAL A 773 -20.24 22.26 -43.10
N CYS A 774 -20.98 21.29 -42.58
CA CYS A 774 -21.84 20.42 -43.41
C CYS A 774 -22.86 21.23 -44.21
N ASP A 775 -23.55 22.19 -43.57
CA ASP A 775 -24.47 23.10 -44.26
C ASP A 775 -23.76 23.93 -45.35
N SER A 776 -22.61 24.51 -45.00
CA SER A 776 -21.86 25.41 -45.88
C SER A 776 -21.24 24.71 -47.09
N GLN A 777 -20.89 23.43 -46.96
CA GLN A 777 -20.11 22.68 -47.96
C GLN A 777 -20.90 21.51 -48.58
N ALA A 778 -22.22 21.46 -48.38
CA ALA A 778 -23.07 20.33 -48.78
C ALA A 778 -22.89 19.94 -50.26
N GLU A 779 -22.83 20.92 -51.16
CA GLU A 779 -22.64 20.69 -52.60
C GLU A 779 -21.27 20.07 -52.90
N ALA A 780 -20.19 20.66 -52.38
CA ALA A 780 -18.83 20.16 -52.57
C ALA A 780 -18.65 18.75 -51.97
N PHE A 781 -19.21 18.50 -50.78
CA PHE A 781 -19.19 17.18 -50.17
C PHE A 781 -20.00 16.15 -50.98
N SER A 782 -21.14 16.54 -51.57
CA SER A 782 -21.92 15.66 -52.47
C SER A 782 -21.13 15.27 -53.71
N LEU A 783 -20.43 16.23 -54.31
CA LEU A 783 -19.52 15.98 -55.44
C LEU A 783 -18.36 15.06 -55.04
N LEU A 784 -17.78 15.24 -53.85
CA LEU A 784 -16.71 14.38 -53.36
C LEU A 784 -17.17 12.95 -53.11
N VAL A 785 -18.37 12.75 -52.54
CA VAL A 785 -18.94 11.42 -52.29
C VAL A 785 -19.22 10.66 -53.61
N ARG A 786 -19.75 11.37 -54.61
CA ARG A 786 -20.09 10.81 -55.93
C ARG A 786 -18.90 10.72 -56.89
N GLY A 787 -17.88 11.52 -56.66
CA GLY A 787 -16.72 11.66 -57.53
C GLY A 787 -15.82 10.43 -57.53
N ASN A 788 -14.99 10.34 -58.57
CA ASN A 788 -13.98 9.30 -58.71
C ASN A 788 -12.71 9.69 -57.94
N ASN A 789 -12.67 9.34 -56.65
CA ASN A 789 -11.52 9.53 -55.77
C ASN A 789 -11.33 8.27 -54.89
N PRO A 790 -10.14 8.07 -54.29
CA PRO A 790 -9.82 6.85 -53.55
C PRO A 790 -10.36 6.82 -52.12
N ILE A 791 -11.12 7.84 -51.67
CA ILE A 791 -11.69 7.86 -50.32
C ILE A 791 -12.70 6.71 -50.18
N ARG A 792 -12.57 5.93 -49.09
CA ARG A 792 -13.33 4.70 -48.89
C ARG A 792 -14.68 4.92 -48.19
N LYS A 793 -14.72 5.82 -47.20
CA LYS A 793 -15.94 6.17 -46.47
C LYS A 793 -16.00 7.64 -46.08
N PHE A 794 -17.23 8.15 -46.02
CA PHE A 794 -17.58 9.53 -45.70
C PHE A 794 -18.48 9.60 -44.47
N PHE A 795 -18.19 10.52 -43.55
CA PHE A 795 -18.87 10.66 -42.26
C PHE A 795 -19.31 12.10 -42.04
N PHE A 796 -20.62 12.34 -41.88
CA PHE A 796 -21.15 13.70 -41.73
C PHE A 796 -22.07 13.82 -40.51
N ALA A 797 -21.87 14.87 -39.71
CA ALA A 797 -22.75 15.13 -38.56
C ALA A 797 -24.16 15.51 -39.01
N LYS A 798 -24.27 16.40 -40.01
CA LYS A 798 -25.55 16.82 -40.56
C LYS A 798 -25.81 16.14 -41.90
N GLN A 799 -26.54 15.04 -41.88
CA GLN A 799 -26.81 14.26 -43.10
C GLN A 799 -28.04 14.73 -43.89
N SER A 800 -28.93 15.51 -43.26
CA SER A 800 -30.17 15.99 -43.89
C SER A 800 -29.96 16.98 -45.03
N VAL A 801 -28.77 17.54 -45.18
CA VAL A 801 -28.40 18.49 -46.24
C VAL A 801 -28.10 17.81 -47.57
N PHE A 802 -27.87 16.49 -47.55
CA PHE A 802 -27.58 15.71 -48.74
C PHE A 802 -28.86 15.16 -49.35
N ASP A 803 -28.89 15.08 -50.68
CA ASP A 803 -29.94 14.38 -51.41
C ASP A 803 -29.83 12.85 -51.28
N GLU A 804 -30.88 12.15 -51.72
CA GLU A 804 -30.96 10.69 -51.59
C GLU A 804 -29.93 9.96 -52.45
N ASP A 805 -29.59 10.50 -53.63
CA ASP A 805 -28.56 9.92 -54.51
C ASP A 805 -27.18 9.92 -53.86
N THR A 806 -26.87 10.95 -53.06
CA THR A 806 -25.62 11.04 -52.29
C THR A 806 -25.62 10.07 -51.10
N LYS A 807 -26.72 10.03 -50.34
CA LYS A 807 -26.86 9.12 -49.20
C LYS A 807 -26.87 7.64 -49.60
N ALA A 808 -27.38 7.33 -50.80
CA ALA A 808 -27.43 5.98 -51.34
C ALA A 808 -26.05 5.44 -51.76
N GLN A 809 -25.02 6.28 -51.85
CA GLN A 809 -23.67 5.84 -52.19
C GLN A 809 -23.13 4.87 -51.12
N PRO A 810 -22.58 3.69 -51.47
CA PRO A 810 -22.07 2.72 -50.48
C PRO A 810 -20.95 3.25 -49.57
N ARG A 811 -20.27 4.32 -50.01
CA ARG A 811 -19.22 4.99 -49.26
C ARG A 811 -19.76 6.02 -48.25
N PHE A 812 -21.05 6.34 -48.27
CA PHE A 812 -21.68 7.22 -47.30
C PHE A 812 -22.03 6.45 -46.03
N GLN A 813 -21.41 6.80 -44.90
CA GLN A 813 -21.70 6.16 -43.61
C GLN A 813 -22.85 6.91 -42.92
N SER A 814 -23.98 6.22 -42.72
CA SER A 814 -25.06 6.73 -41.88
C SER A 814 -24.63 6.78 -40.41
N ILE A 815 -24.98 7.87 -39.73
CA ILE A 815 -24.71 8.11 -38.31
C ILE A 815 -25.97 8.66 -37.63
N HIS A 816 -26.40 8.04 -36.54
CA HIS A 816 -27.55 8.49 -35.77
C HIS A 816 -27.08 9.04 -34.42
N PHE A 817 -27.17 10.36 -34.27
CA PHE A 817 -26.79 11.03 -33.03
C PHE A 817 -27.85 10.85 -31.95
N LYS A 818 -27.44 10.46 -30.75
CA LYS A 818 -28.34 10.41 -29.59
C LYS A 818 -28.82 11.82 -29.25
N ALA A 819 -30.12 12.00 -29.04
CA ALA A 819 -30.68 13.28 -28.64
C ALA A 819 -30.15 13.67 -27.24
N ALA A 820 -29.28 14.68 -27.17
CA ALA A 820 -28.80 15.19 -25.89
C ALA A 820 -29.97 15.88 -25.14
N PRO A 821 -30.28 15.48 -23.89
CA PRO A 821 -31.21 16.24 -23.08
C PRO A 821 -30.53 17.58 -22.72
N GLN A 822 -30.96 18.66 -23.39
CA GLN A 822 -30.61 20.06 -23.10
C GLN A 822 -29.19 20.53 -23.49
N GLY A 823 -28.68 20.12 -24.65
CA GLY A 823 -27.60 20.89 -25.33
C GLY A 823 -26.22 20.85 -24.69
N VAL A 824 -25.95 19.94 -23.75
CA VAL A 824 -24.60 19.70 -23.21
C VAL A 824 -24.29 18.20 -23.36
N SER A 825 -23.18 17.88 -24.04
CA SER A 825 -22.72 16.50 -24.23
C SER A 825 -22.45 15.83 -22.86
N ARG A 826 -23.30 14.85 -22.51
CA ARG A 826 -23.20 13.99 -21.32
C ARG A 826 -22.51 12.66 -21.64
N GLN A 827 -21.55 12.65 -22.57
CA GLN A 827 -20.89 11.41 -22.96
C GLN A 827 -20.14 10.81 -21.76
N SER A 828 -20.59 9.64 -21.32
CA SER A 828 -19.99 8.86 -20.22
C SER A 828 -19.32 7.56 -20.69
N SER A 829 -19.46 7.22 -21.97
CA SER A 829 -18.87 6.03 -22.60
C SER A 829 -18.61 6.25 -24.10
N LEU A 830 -17.73 5.45 -24.72
CA LEU A 830 -17.58 5.42 -26.18
C LEU A 830 -18.85 4.82 -26.81
N SER A 831 -19.25 5.37 -27.95
CA SER A 831 -20.43 4.92 -28.69
C SER A 831 -20.29 3.45 -29.13
N PRO A 832 -21.31 2.60 -28.94
CA PRO A 832 -21.24 1.18 -29.30
C PRO A 832 -21.37 0.95 -30.81
N SER A 833 -21.97 1.88 -31.56
CA SER A 833 -22.21 1.76 -33.00
C SER A 833 -22.44 3.14 -33.64
N PHE A 834 -22.54 3.17 -34.97
CA PHE A 834 -22.94 4.38 -35.68
C PHE A 834 -24.44 4.70 -35.55
N ASP A 835 -25.28 3.73 -35.17
CA ASP A 835 -26.71 3.93 -34.91
C ASP A 835 -26.99 4.53 -33.53
N GLU A 836 -25.99 4.52 -32.66
CA GLU A 836 -26.03 5.04 -31.30
C GLU A 836 -24.82 5.92 -31.03
N PHE A 837 -24.68 7.01 -31.78
CA PHE A 837 -23.50 7.87 -31.76
C PHE A 837 -23.67 9.07 -30.82
N ASP A 838 -22.81 9.17 -29.82
CA ASP A 838 -22.70 10.32 -28.93
C ASP A 838 -21.74 11.37 -29.53
N ASP A 839 -22.14 12.64 -29.53
CA ASP A 839 -21.28 13.72 -30.00
C ASP A 839 -20.17 14.04 -28.97
N CYS A 840 -18.93 13.79 -29.38
CA CYS A 840 -17.72 14.05 -28.61
C CYS A 840 -17.29 15.53 -28.60
N GLY A 841 -18.06 16.44 -29.20
CA GLY A 841 -17.89 17.90 -29.10
C GLY A 841 -16.94 18.53 -30.13
N SER A 842 -16.12 17.76 -30.84
CA SER A 842 -15.29 18.28 -31.93
C SER A 842 -15.16 17.30 -33.10
N SER A 843 -14.78 17.81 -34.28
CA SER A 843 -14.58 16.95 -35.45
C SER A 843 -13.42 15.98 -35.27
N GLY A 844 -12.36 16.37 -34.57
CA GLY A 844 -11.23 15.49 -34.29
C GLY A 844 -11.61 14.34 -33.37
N THR A 845 -12.32 14.62 -32.27
CA THR A 845 -12.72 13.59 -31.29
C THR A 845 -13.75 12.63 -31.86
N ASN A 846 -14.72 13.13 -32.64
CA ASN A 846 -15.69 12.30 -33.34
C ASN A 846 -15.04 11.40 -34.41
N ALA A 847 -13.98 11.86 -35.09
CA ALA A 847 -13.23 11.04 -36.04
C ALA A 847 -12.49 9.88 -35.34
N VAL A 848 -11.89 10.13 -34.17
CA VAL A 848 -11.29 9.07 -33.34
C VAL A 848 -12.36 8.06 -32.92
N GLN A 849 -13.52 8.51 -32.43
CA GLN A 849 -14.62 7.62 -32.05
C GLN A 849 -15.12 6.79 -33.24
N ALA A 850 -15.28 7.39 -34.43
CA ALA A 850 -15.64 6.66 -35.63
C ALA A 850 -14.59 5.59 -35.99
N GLY A 851 -13.31 5.93 -35.90
CA GLY A 851 -12.21 4.98 -36.05
C GLY A 851 -12.27 3.83 -35.04
N TYR A 852 -12.57 4.15 -33.78
CA TYR A 852 -12.71 3.17 -32.71
C TYR A 852 -13.86 2.16 -32.98
N ILE A 853 -15.02 2.65 -33.41
CA ILE A 853 -16.17 1.81 -33.83
C ILE A 853 -15.79 0.92 -35.02
N MET A 854 -14.98 1.43 -35.96
CA MET A 854 -14.47 0.66 -37.10
C MET A 854 -13.38 -0.37 -36.73
N GLY A 855 -12.99 -0.47 -35.45
CA GLY A 855 -12.05 -1.46 -34.94
C GLY A 855 -10.60 -0.98 -34.80
N TYR A 856 -10.29 0.27 -35.10
CA TYR A 856 -8.95 0.83 -34.82
C TYR A 856 -8.77 1.01 -33.31
N ARG A 857 -7.53 0.80 -32.84
CA ARG A 857 -7.15 0.98 -31.42
C ARG A 857 -5.97 1.93 -31.24
N HIS A 858 -5.18 2.16 -32.29
CA HIS A 858 -4.07 3.13 -32.27
C HIS A 858 -4.37 4.31 -33.18
N PHE A 859 -4.20 5.52 -32.65
CA PHE A 859 -4.47 6.76 -33.35
C PHE A 859 -3.22 7.67 -33.32
N ILE A 860 -2.92 8.33 -34.43
CA ILE A 860 -1.90 9.39 -34.51
C ILE A 860 -2.61 10.70 -34.80
N LEU A 861 -2.27 11.76 -34.08
CA LEU A 861 -2.79 13.11 -34.35
C LEU A 861 -1.77 13.93 -35.12
N LEU A 862 -2.16 14.47 -36.28
CA LEU A 862 -1.41 15.45 -37.05
C LEU A 862 -2.29 16.67 -37.32
N GLY A 863 -1.76 17.88 -37.24
CA GLY A 863 -2.56 19.12 -37.36
C GLY A 863 -3.63 19.29 -36.26
N VAL A 864 -3.48 18.69 -35.09
CA VAL A 864 -4.39 18.88 -33.94
C VAL A 864 -3.74 19.83 -32.93
N ASP A 865 -3.62 21.08 -33.34
CA ASP A 865 -2.78 22.05 -32.63
C ASP A 865 -3.48 22.72 -31.44
N CYS A 866 -4.80 22.91 -31.53
CA CYS A 866 -5.60 23.54 -30.48
C CYS A 866 -5.01 24.88 -29.98
N ASN A 867 -4.47 25.69 -30.87
CA ASN A 867 -3.88 27.01 -30.61
C ASN A 867 -4.58 28.11 -31.43
N TYR A 868 -5.91 28.06 -31.46
CA TYR A 868 -6.73 28.86 -32.38
C TYR A 868 -6.68 30.36 -32.06
N VAL A 869 -6.56 31.17 -33.10
CA VAL A 869 -6.92 32.58 -33.07
C VAL A 869 -8.43 32.68 -33.19
N GLU A 870 -9.10 32.95 -32.06
CA GLU A 870 -10.56 32.95 -31.93
C GLU A 870 -11.25 34.10 -32.68
N ILE A 871 -10.58 35.23 -32.86
CA ILE A 871 -11.11 36.39 -33.60
C ILE A 871 -10.15 36.67 -34.75
N LEU A 872 -10.62 36.48 -35.97
CA LEU A 872 -9.81 36.63 -37.18
C LEU A 872 -10.38 37.73 -38.08
N ASP A 873 -9.51 38.61 -38.55
CA ASP A 873 -9.89 39.65 -39.51
C ASP A 873 -10.44 39.02 -40.80
N GLY A 874 -11.53 39.59 -41.33
CA GLY A 874 -12.27 39.02 -42.47
C GLY A 874 -13.31 37.95 -42.10
N VAL A 875 -13.47 37.61 -40.81
CA VAL A 875 -14.52 36.74 -40.29
C VAL A 875 -15.51 37.54 -39.44
N LYS A 876 -16.80 37.39 -39.75
CA LYS A 876 -17.90 38.02 -39.00
C LYS A 876 -18.46 37.05 -37.95
N ASP A 877 -18.48 37.50 -36.70
CA ASP A 877 -19.24 36.87 -35.62
C ASP A 877 -20.74 37.19 -35.79
N ILE A 878 -21.58 36.17 -35.93
CA ILE A 878 -23.03 36.33 -36.12
C ILE A 878 -23.76 36.43 -34.76
N ASP A 879 -23.38 35.63 -33.77
CA ASP A 879 -24.10 35.51 -32.49
C ASP A 879 -23.29 34.89 -31.33
N GLY A 880 -21.97 34.96 -31.38
CA GLY A 880 -21.04 34.45 -30.39
C GLY A 880 -20.66 32.98 -30.57
N ILE A 881 -21.36 32.23 -31.42
CA ILE A 881 -21.13 30.80 -31.66
C ILE A 881 -20.96 30.50 -33.16
N ARG A 882 -21.55 31.30 -34.06
CA ARG A 882 -21.59 31.04 -35.51
C ARG A 882 -20.85 32.10 -36.30
N TYR A 883 -19.89 31.67 -37.11
CA TYR A 883 -18.97 32.56 -37.83
C TYR A 883 -19.16 32.40 -39.35
N GLU A 884 -18.97 33.50 -40.07
CA GLU A 884 -19.01 33.56 -41.53
C GLU A 884 -17.81 34.33 -42.08
N VAL A 885 -17.12 33.78 -43.06
CA VAL A 885 -16.02 34.46 -43.76
C VAL A 885 -16.62 35.48 -44.73
N VAL A 886 -16.40 36.78 -44.50
CA VAL A 886 -17.00 37.87 -45.30
C VAL A 886 -16.04 38.46 -46.33
N GLU A 887 -14.74 38.24 -46.15
CA GLU A 887 -13.66 38.70 -47.02
C GLU A 887 -12.64 37.57 -47.26
N ASP A 888 -11.90 37.64 -48.36
CA ASP A 888 -10.85 36.65 -48.63
C ASP A 888 -9.70 36.80 -47.62
N ILE A 889 -9.46 35.73 -46.85
CA ILE A 889 -8.44 35.71 -45.81
C ILE A 889 -7.07 35.45 -46.47
N LYS A 890 -6.21 36.47 -46.49
CA LYS A 890 -4.86 36.37 -47.10
C LYS A 890 -3.95 35.36 -46.40
N SER A 891 -3.97 35.32 -45.07
CA SER A 891 -3.20 34.37 -44.26
C SER A 891 -4.02 33.98 -43.04
N ASN A 892 -4.30 32.69 -42.90
CA ASN A 892 -5.10 32.17 -41.80
C ASN A 892 -4.21 31.37 -40.84
N PRO A 893 -3.94 31.87 -39.62
CA PRO A 893 -3.03 31.22 -38.68
C PRO A 893 -3.61 29.93 -38.08
N ASN A 894 -4.88 29.60 -38.34
CA ASN A 894 -5.53 28.42 -37.78
C ASN A 894 -5.40 27.18 -38.66
N TYR A 895 -4.91 27.30 -39.90
CA TYR A 895 -4.91 26.20 -40.86
C TYR A 895 -3.61 26.05 -41.66
N TRP A 896 -3.32 24.82 -42.10
CA TRP A 896 -2.03 24.44 -42.70
C TRP A 896 -1.83 24.85 -44.17
N PHE A 897 -2.83 25.40 -44.86
CA PHE A 897 -2.68 25.92 -46.22
C PHE A 897 -3.60 27.12 -46.48
N GLU A 898 -3.16 27.99 -47.39
CA GLU A 898 -3.95 29.12 -47.87
C GLU A 898 -5.15 28.67 -48.70
N GLY A 899 -6.30 29.32 -48.53
CA GLY A 899 -7.55 28.93 -49.19
C GLY A 899 -8.34 27.82 -48.49
N TYR A 900 -7.93 27.39 -47.29
CA TYR A 900 -8.74 26.48 -46.46
C TYR A 900 -10.13 27.07 -46.18
N GLN A 901 -10.19 28.36 -45.84
CA GLN A 901 -11.42 29.13 -45.69
C GLN A 901 -11.47 30.22 -46.77
N ILE A 902 -12.61 30.34 -47.45
CA ILE A 902 -12.87 31.33 -48.50
C ILE A 902 -14.12 32.13 -48.16
N LYS A 903 -14.30 33.28 -48.81
CA LYS A 903 -15.49 34.11 -48.64
C LYS A 903 -16.78 33.31 -48.85
N GLY A 904 -17.69 33.40 -47.88
CA GLY A 904 -18.98 32.70 -47.83
C GLY A 904 -18.99 31.44 -46.96
N ASP A 905 -17.83 30.92 -46.54
CA ASP A 905 -17.76 29.76 -45.67
C ASP A 905 -18.36 30.05 -44.29
N LYS A 906 -19.20 29.12 -43.80
CA LYS A 906 -19.84 29.18 -42.47
C LYS A 906 -19.36 28.05 -41.57
N PHE A 907 -19.05 28.37 -40.32
CA PHE A 907 -18.47 27.43 -39.37
C PHE A 907 -18.79 27.83 -37.92
N HIS A 908 -18.57 26.94 -36.96
CA HIS A 908 -18.67 27.29 -35.54
C HIS A 908 -17.39 27.94 -35.04
N LYS A 909 -17.53 28.84 -34.06
CA LYS A 909 -16.41 29.37 -33.30
C LYS A 909 -15.61 28.21 -32.68
N PRO A 910 -14.27 28.17 -32.81
CA PRO A 910 -13.46 27.05 -32.32
C PRO A 910 -13.61 26.75 -30.83
N ASN A 911 -13.70 27.79 -29.98
CA ASN A 911 -13.81 27.69 -28.53
C ASN A 911 -12.75 26.74 -27.93
N GLU A 912 -11.46 27.08 -28.12
CA GLU A 912 -10.28 26.30 -27.73
C GLU A 912 -10.40 25.76 -26.30
N LYS A 913 -10.74 26.63 -25.33
CA LYS A 913 -10.76 26.28 -23.90
C LYS A 913 -11.99 25.50 -23.47
N ASP A 914 -13.16 25.90 -23.94
CA ASP A 914 -14.44 25.39 -23.42
C ASP A 914 -14.94 24.13 -24.14
N ILE A 915 -14.58 23.98 -25.41
CA ILE A 915 -15.03 22.86 -26.26
C ILE A 915 -13.85 21.97 -26.63
N GLN A 916 -12.80 22.48 -27.27
CA GLN A 916 -11.74 21.62 -27.82
C GLN A 916 -10.98 20.87 -26.72
N LEU A 917 -10.41 21.60 -25.74
CA LEU A 917 -9.65 20.99 -24.65
C LEU A 917 -10.51 20.03 -23.81
N VAL A 918 -11.75 20.41 -23.49
CA VAL A 918 -12.70 19.58 -22.73
C VAL A 918 -13.05 18.30 -23.50
N SER A 919 -13.26 18.41 -24.81
CA SER A 919 -13.60 17.27 -25.68
C SER A 919 -12.48 16.25 -25.74
N TRP A 920 -11.23 16.70 -25.95
CA TRP A 920 -10.06 15.83 -25.99
C TRP A 920 -9.76 15.18 -24.63
N ALA A 921 -9.90 15.92 -23.53
CA ALA A 921 -9.70 15.38 -22.18
C ALA A 921 -10.73 14.29 -21.83
N LYS A 922 -12.00 14.51 -22.23
CA LYS A 922 -13.06 13.51 -22.09
C LYS A 922 -12.75 12.26 -22.91
N LEU A 923 -12.38 12.42 -24.18
CA LEU A 923 -12.08 11.30 -25.07
C LEU A 923 -10.89 10.47 -24.57
N ASP A 924 -9.82 11.11 -24.10
CA ASP A 924 -8.66 10.44 -23.50
C ASP A 924 -9.09 9.54 -22.33
N THR A 925 -9.90 10.10 -21.42
CA THR A 925 -10.46 9.34 -20.29
C THR A 925 -11.26 8.12 -20.76
N LEU A 926 -12.04 8.26 -21.84
CA LEU A 926 -12.86 7.18 -22.38
C LEU A 926 -12.02 6.09 -23.07
N LEU A 927 -10.99 6.47 -23.83
CA LEU A 927 -10.12 5.52 -24.55
C LEU A 927 -9.22 4.74 -23.60
N ASN A 928 -8.71 5.38 -22.54
CA ASN A 928 -7.93 4.70 -21.50
C ASN A 928 -8.71 3.58 -20.80
N ASN A 929 -10.05 3.69 -20.78
CA ASN A 929 -10.95 2.65 -20.25
C ASN A 929 -11.34 1.58 -21.28
N ALA A 930 -10.93 1.72 -22.55
CA ALA A 930 -11.46 0.96 -23.68
C ALA A 930 -10.38 0.43 -24.64
N ASP A 931 -9.15 0.20 -24.18
CA ASP A 931 -8.04 -0.34 -24.99
C ASP A 931 -7.68 0.53 -26.22
N GLY A 932 -7.86 1.86 -26.12
CA GLY A 932 -7.49 2.82 -27.16
C GLY A 932 -6.25 3.64 -26.79
N HIS A 933 -5.40 3.95 -27.77
CA HIS A 933 -4.17 4.73 -27.56
C HIS A 933 -4.02 5.86 -28.59
N ILE A 934 -3.64 7.05 -28.14
CA ILE A 934 -3.36 8.23 -28.96
C ILE A 934 -1.88 8.61 -28.87
N SER A 935 -1.24 8.81 -30.01
CA SER A 935 0.08 9.44 -30.13
C SER A 935 -0.08 10.83 -30.75
N ASN A 936 0.25 11.89 -30.01
CA ASN A 936 0.15 13.25 -30.53
C ASN A 936 1.45 13.64 -31.26
N CYS A 937 1.36 13.79 -32.58
CA CYS A 937 2.48 14.16 -33.43
C CYS A 937 2.38 15.61 -33.95
N SER A 938 1.49 16.41 -33.36
CA SER A 938 1.44 17.86 -33.56
C SER A 938 2.38 18.56 -32.59
N LEU A 939 3.60 18.91 -33.05
CA LEU A 939 4.66 19.44 -32.18
C LEU A 939 4.28 20.73 -31.43
N VAL A 940 3.41 21.55 -32.01
CA VAL A 940 2.91 22.81 -31.39
C VAL A 940 1.58 22.63 -30.66
N SER A 941 1.08 21.40 -30.52
CA SER A 941 -0.23 21.12 -29.93
C SER A 941 -0.34 21.60 -28.50
N LYS A 942 -1.42 22.30 -28.14
CA LYS A 942 -1.71 22.73 -26.76
C LYS A 942 -2.52 21.72 -25.95
N LEU A 943 -2.65 20.48 -26.40
CA LEU A 943 -3.36 19.42 -25.70
C LEU A 943 -2.50 18.86 -24.54
N PRO A 944 -2.78 19.21 -23.26
CA PRO A 944 -1.90 18.87 -22.15
C PRO A 944 -2.00 17.38 -21.73
N MET A 945 -3.02 16.67 -22.20
CA MET A 945 -3.27 15.27 -21.85
C MET A 945 -2.49 14.26 -22.68
N PHE A 946 -1.81 14.69 -23.75
CA PHE A 946 -1.08 13.79 -24.65
C PHE A 946 0.42 14.15 -24.72
N ASP A 947 1.27 13.14 -24.65
CA ASP A 947 2.70 13.27 -24.93
C ASP A 947 2.94 13.69 -26.38
N ILE A 948 3.91 14.57 -26.62
CA ILE A 948 4.24 15.07 -27.96
C ILE A 948 5.46 14.35 -28.53
N LEU A 949 5.33 13.90 -29.78
CA LEU A 949 6.30 13.10 -30.51
C LEU A 949 6.53 13.64 -31.92
N PRO A 950 7.74 13.49 -32.49
CA PRO A 950 7.96 13.77 -33.91
C PRO A 950 7.29 12.71 -34.79
N PHE A 951 6.69 13.13 -35.91
CA PHE A 951 6.19 12.20 -36.93
C PHE A 951 7.36 11.73 -37.80
N ARG A 952 7.77 10.46 -37.66
CA ARG A 952 8.92 9.88 -38.38
C ARG A 952 8.69 8.40 -38.69
N ALA A 953 9.46 7.87 -39.63
CA ALA A 953 9.37 6.46 -39.99
C ALA A 953 9.60 5.60 -38.74
N ARG A 954 8.69 4.66 -38.47
CA ARG A 954 8.93 3.66 -37.43
C ARG A 954 10.18 2.90 -37.85
N SER A 955 11.25 3.01 -37.05
CA SER A 955 12.32 2.03 -37.10
C SER A 955 11.67 0.64 -37.00
N ALA A 956 12.14 -0.32 -37.78
CA ALA A 956 11.92 -1.73 -37.46
C ALA A 956 12.17 -1.93 -35.95
N SER A 957 11.44 -2.87 -35.32
CA SER A 957 11.44 -3.13 -33.87
C SER A 957 12.70 -2.60 -33.19
N VAL A 958 12.57 -1.48 -32.47
CA VAL A 958 13.72 -0.85 -31.80
C VAL A 958 14.31 -1.94 -30.90
N GLN A 959 15.56 -2.34 -31.13
CA GLN A 959 16.15 -3.39 -30.30
C GLN A 959 16.52 -2.78 -28.95
N ASN A 960 17.27 -1.68 -28.97
CA ASN A 960 17.74 -1.04 -27.74
C ASN A 960 17.39 0.45 -27.74
N VAL A 961 16.75 0.93 -26.67
CA VAL A 961 16.58 2.36 -26.40
C VAL A 961 17.49 2.77 -25.24
N PHE A 962 18.41 3.70 -25.50
CA PHE A 962 19.28 4.29 -24.51
C PHE A 962 18.60 5.54 -23.95
N ILE A 963 18.31 5.56 -22.65
CA ILE A 963 17.89 6.78 -21.95
C ILE A 963 19.09 7.33 -21.17
N VAL A 964 19.60 8.48 -21.60
CA VAL A 964 20.72 9.17 -20.95
C VAL A 964 20.16 10.23 -20.02
N ILE A 965 20.24 10.01 -18.71
CA ILE A 965 19.65 10.87 -17.70
C ILE A 965 20.58 12.06 -17.42
N SER A 966 20.07 13.28 -17.57
CA SER A 966 20.81 14.54 -17.42
C SER A 966 19.95 15.58 -16.69
N CYS A 967 20.49 16.78 -16.49
CA CYS A 967 19.72 17.98 -16.13
C CYS A 967 19.94 19.12 -17.13
N ALA A 968 19.07 20.12 -17.07
CA ALA A 968 19.11 21.31 -17.92
C ALA A 968 20.39 22.14 -17.70
N ALA A 969 20.98 22.09 -16.50
CA ALA A 969 22.26 22.75 -16.22
C ALA A 969 23.45 22.10 -16.97
N TYR A 970 23.30 20.87 -17.48
CA TYR A 970 24.33 20.14 -18.22
C TYR A 970 24.02 20.01 -19.73
N ARG A 971 23.27 20.96 -20.31
CA ARG A 971 22.99 20.97 -21.78
C ARG A 971 24.25 20.93 -22.65
N GLU A 972 25.35 21.54 -22.22
CA GLU A 972 26.63 21.46 -22.94
C GLU A 972 27.21 20.03 -22.95
N ARG A 973 27.01 19.26 -21.87
CA ARG A 973 27.39 17.85 -21.79
C ARG A 973 26.56 17.01 -22.77
N ILE A 974 25.25 17.26 -22.82
CA ILE A 974 24.35 16.61 -23.80
C ILE A 974 24.84 16.88 -25.23
N ALA A 975 25.17 18.14 -25.55
CA ALA A 975 25.69 18.52 -26.86
C ALA A 975 26.99 17.77 -27.22
N ALA A 976 27.87 17.54 -26.25
CA ALA A 976 29.11 16.77 -26.44
C ALA A 976 28.88 15.25 -26.58
N LEU A 977 27.89 14.68 -25.88
CA LEU A 977 27.59 13.25 -25.90
C LEU A 977 26.85 12.80 -27.18
N ARG A 978 25.98 13.66 -27.73
CA ARG A 978 25.19 13.36 -28.94
C ARG A 978 26.00 12.78 -30.11
N PRO A 979 27.06 13.45 -30.62
CA PRO A 979 27.82 12.92 -31.75
C PRO A 979 28.53 11.60 -31.42
N ARG A 980 28.92 11.39 -30.15
CA ARG A 980 29.56 10.15 -29.69
C ARG A 980 28.60 8.96 -29.73
N TYR A 981 27.37 9.13 -29.23
CA TYR A 981 26.34 8.10 -29.32
C TYR A 981 25.96 7.84 -30.78
N ALA A 982 25.72 8.89 -31.57
CA ALA A 982 25.38 8.75 -33.00
C ALA A 982 26.43 7.94 -33.79
N ALA A 983 27.72 8.05 -33.45
CA ALA A 983 28.80 7.31 -34.10
C ALA A 983 28.94 5.84 -33.67
N LYS A 984 28.33 5.44 -32.54
CA LYS A 984 28.50 4.11 -31.94
C LYS A 984 27.25 3.23 -31.98
N LEU A 985 26.06 3.80 -32.12
CA LEU A 985 24.80 3.07 -32.13
C LEU A 985 24.66 2.20 -33.40
N ARG A 986 24.11 0.99 -33.25
CA ARG A 986 23.85 0.07 -34.36
C ARG A 986 22.48 0.35 -35.00
N PRO A 987 22.24 -0.12 -36.24
CA PRO A 987 20.91 -0.12 -36.82
C PRO A 987 19.89 -0.80 -35.91
N GLY A 988 18.78 -0.13 -35.61
CA GLY A 988 17.76 -0.61 -34.65
C GLY A 988 17.91 -0.06 -33.24
N ASP A 989 18.98 0.68 -32.94
CA ASP A 989 19.12 1.38 -31.67
C ASP A 989 18.62 2.82 -31.73
N GLN A 990 18.19 3.34 -30.58
CA GLN A 990 17.79 4.73 -30.41
C GLN A 990 18.38 5.31 -29.13
N VAL A 991 18.87 6.55 -29.16
CA VAL A 991 19.24 7.30 -27.94
C VAL A 991 18.24 8.41 -27.67
N ILE A 992 17.96 8.66 -26.39
CA ILE A 992 17.13 9.73 -25.88
C ILE A 992 17.84 10.36 -24.69
N PHE A 993 18.11 11.65 -24.76
CA PHE A 993 18.62 12.42 -23.63
C PHE A 993 17.45 12.95 -22.82
N VAL A 994 17.46 12.74 -21.50
CA VAL A 994 16.32 13.06 -20.63
C VAL A 994 16.66 14.22 -19.71
N ILE A 995 15.82 15.24 -19.70
CA ILE A 995 15.85 16.35 -18.73
C ILE A 995 14.46 16.57 -18.13
N GLY A 996 14.41 17.12 -16.91
CA GLY A 996 13.16 17.49 -16.23
C GLY A 996 12.75 18.95 -16.46
N GLY A 997 11.71 19.38 -15.74
CA GLY A 997 11.24 20.76 -15.68
C GLY A 997 10.43 21.22 -16.90
N GLY A 998 9.90 20.30 -17.70
CA GLY A 998 9.00 20.64 -18.80
C GLY A 998 7.59 20.97 -18.31
N GLU A 999 6.90 21.90 -18.99
CA GLU A 999 5.45 22.11 -18.78
C GLU A 999 4.63 20.90 -19.26
N ARG A 1000 5.19 20.11 -20.17
CA ARG A 1000 4.63 18.88 -20.76
C ARG A 1000 5.75 17.93 -21.15
N THR A 1001 5.43 16.64 -21.30
CA THR A 1001 6.37 15.65 -21.82
C THR A 1001 6.48 15.78 -23.33
N CYS A 1002 7.67 16.06 -23.83
CA CYS A 1002 7.93 16.32 -25.25
C CYS A 1002 9.28 15.76 -25.69
N LEU A 1003 9.28 14.96 -26.76
CA LEU A 1003 10.49 14.53 -27.44
C LEU A 1003 10.75 15.41 -28.66
N GLY A 1004 11.88 16.13 -28.66
CA GLY A 1004 12.34 16.93 -29.80
C GLY A 1004 12.99 16.09 -30.90
N GLU A 1005 13.16 16.69 -32.08
CA GLU A 1005 13.88 16.07 -33.21
C GLU A 1005 15.36 15.80 -32.89
N ASP A 1006 15.94 16.56 -31.96
CA ASP A 1006 17.31 16.43 -31.45
C ASP A 1006 17.47 15.28 -30.43
N SER A 1007 16.48 14.40 -30.32
CA SER A 1007 16.42 13.29 -29.36
C SER A 1007 16.51 13.72 -27.89
N LEU A 1008 16.12 14.96 -27.59
CA LEU A 1008 15.94 15.45 -26.23
C LEU A 1008 14.50 15.23 -25.78
N LEU A 1009 14.32 14.37 -24.77
CA LEU A 1009 13.07 14.21 -24.04
C LEU A 1009 13.08 15.15 -22.84
N GLN A 1010 12.16 16.11 -22.84
CA GLN A 1010 11.87 16.91 -21.66
C GLN A 1010 10.61 16.36 -20.99
N VAL A 1011 10.72 15.90 -19.75
CA VAL A 1011 9.59 15.35 -18.96
C VAL A 1011 9.04 16.39 -17.98
N THR A 1012 7.80 16.17 -17.52
CA THR A 1012 7.12 17.04 -16.53
C THR A 1012 7.66 16.92 -15.11
N ALA A 1013 8.37 15.82 -14.80
CA ALA A 1013 9.05 15.67 -13.51
C ALA A 1013 10.07 16.80 -13.30
N GLY A 1014 10.29 17.18 -12.04
CA GLY A 1014 11.29 18.21 -11.70
C GLY A 1014 12.70 17.84 -12.16
N ASP A 1015 13.59 18.84 -12.19
CA ASP A 1015 14.95 18.67 -12.70
C ASP A 1015 16.03 18.63 -11.61
N LEU A 1016 15.62 18.65 -10.33
CA LEU A 1016 16.52 18.56 -9.18
C LEU A 1016 16.95 17.11 -8.89
N TYR A 1017 17.91 16.94 -7.97
CA TYR A 1017 18.39 15.62 -7.56
C TYR A 1017 17.29 14.80 -6.87
N GLU A 1018 16.51 15.43 -5.99
CA GLU A 1018 15.38 14.80 -5.30
C GLU A 1018 14.19 14.43 -6.22
N ASP A 1019 14.17 14.94 -7.46
CA ASP A 1019 13.17 14.62 -8.48
C ASP A 1019 13.62 13.51 -9.44
N LEU A 1020 14.83 12.97 -9.24
CA LEU A 1020 15.44 11.98 -10.13
C LEU A 1020 14.62 10.69 -10.29
N PRO A 1021 14.02 10.11 -9.23
CA PRO A 1021 13.14 8.95 -9.36
C PRO A 1021 11.95 9.20 -10.30
N GLN A 1022 11.29 10.34 -10.18
CA GLN A 1022 10.16 10.74 -11.01
C GLN A 1022 10.60 10.99 -12.45
N LYS A 1023 11.78 11.60 -12.65
CA LYS A 1023 12.36 11.83 -13.98
C LYS A 1023 12.65 10.52 -14.70
N VAL A 1024 13.28 9.56 -14.02
CA VAL A 1024 13.57 8.24 -14.59
C VAL A 1024 12.28 7.48 -14.89
N GLN A 1025 11.33 7.47 -13.96
CA GLN A 1025 10.04 6.81 -14.16
C GLN A 1025 9.28 7.39 -15.36
N ALA A 1026 9.18 8.73 -15.46
CA ALA A 1026 8.51 9.40 -16.57
C ALA A 1026 9.18 9.11 -17.92
N ALA A 1027 10.51 9.01 -17.96
CA ALA A 1027 11.24 8.65 -19.17
C ALA A 1027 10.98 7.20 -19.60
N ILE A 1028 10.96 6.26 -18.65
CA ILE A 1028 10.64 4.86 -18.92
C ILE A 1028 9.19 4.72 -19.39
N GLU A 1029 8.25 5.39 -18.72
CA GLU A 1029 6.84 5.43 -19.08
C GLU A 1029 6.63 5.96 -20.50
N PHE A 1030 7.27 7.08 -20.82
CA PHE A 1030 7.27 7.65 -22.17
C PHE A 1030 7.78 6.64 -23.20
N CYS A 1031 8.90 5.96 -22.92
CA CYS A 1031 9.44 4.96 -23.84
C CYS A 1031 8.47 3.77 -23.99
N VAL A 1032 7.88 3.27 -22.91
CA VAL A 1032 6.96 2.12 -22.96
C VAL A 1032 5.73 2.44 -23.79
N LYS A 1033 5.14 3.64 -23.58
CA LYS A 1033 3.96 4.13 -24.31
C LYS A 1033 4.27 4.37 -25.79
N ASN A 1034 5.39 5.02 -26.08
CA ASN A 1034 5.60 5.64 -27.38
C ASN A 1034 6.65 4.94 -28.27
N ILE A 1035 7.48 4.06 -27.69
CA ILE A 1035 8.61 3.42 -28.39
C ILE A 1035 8.51 1.91 -28.27
N GLY A 1036 8.40 1.20 -29.40
CA GLY A 1036 8.35 -0.26 -29.45
C GLY A 1036 9.72 -0.91 -29.32
N PHE A 1037 10.37 -0.76 -28.15
CA PHE A 1037 11.71 -1.29 -27.87
C PHE A 1037 11.70 -2.71 -27.30
N GLU A 1038 12.77 -3.49 -27.48
CA GLU A 1038 13.00 -4.78 -26.78
C GLU A 1038 13.68 -4.57 -25.42
N ARG A 1039 14.75 -3.76 -25.39
CA ARG A 1039 15.53 -3.43 -24.19
C ARG A 1039 15.66 -1.92 -24.00
N LEU A 1040 15.56 -1.46 -22.77
CA LEU A 1040 15.84 -0.10 -22.33
C LEU A 1040 17.13 -0.09 -21.52
N ILE A 1041 18.04 0.81 -21.86
CA ILE A 1041 19.35 0.94 -21.24
C ILE A 1041 19.41 2.33 -20.60
N LYS A 1042 19.35 2.41 -19.27
CA LYS A 1042 19.53 3.66 -18.53
C LYS A 1042 21.01 3.93 -18.38
N VAL A 1043 21.43 5.17 -18.63
CA VAL A 1043 22.81 5.63 -18.47
C VAL A 1043 22.80 7.02 -17.84
N ASP A 1044 23.64 7.27 -16.86
CA ASP A 1044 23.88 8.63 -16.34
C ASP A 1044 24.79 9.42 -17.30
N ASP A 1045 24.63 10.74 -17.35
CA ASP A 1045 25.38 11.59 -18.27
C ASP A 1045 26.89 11.67 -17.98
N ASP A 1046 27.35 11.19 -16.82
CA ASP A 1046 28.75 11.11 -16.41
C ASP A 1046 29.35 9.68 -16.54
N ILE A 1047 28.62 8.76 -17.16
CA ILE A 1047 29.05 7.38 -17.40
C ILE A 1047 29.61 7.20 -18.81
N HIS A 1048 30.74 6.50 -18.90
CA HIS A 1048 31.32 6.05 -20.16
C HIS A 1048 30.85 4.63 -20.49
N VAL A 1049 30.17 4.48 -21.63
CA VAL A 1049 29.71 3.18 -22.15
C VAL A 1049 30.76 2.58 -23.08
N ASN A 1050 31.20 1.35 -22.79
CA ASN A 1050 31.98 0.56 -23.74
C ASN A 1050 31.01 -0.20 -24.66
N PHE A 1051 30.71 0.41 -25.81
CA PHE A 1051 29.73 -0.14 -26.76
C PHE A 1051 30.12 -1.51 -27.31
N ASP A 1052 31.40 -1.77 -27.55
CA ASP A 1052 31.85 -3.04 -28.14
C ASP A 1052 31.57 -4.22 -27.18
N ASN A 1053 31.90 -4.05 -25.89
CA ASN A 1053 31.58 -5.03 -24.86
C ASN A 1053 30.06 -5.16 -24.64
N LEU A 1054 29.34 -4.03 -24.57
CA LEU A 1054 27.89 -4.02 -24.41
C LEU A 1054 27.19 -4.81 -25.51
N TYR A 1055 27.55 -4.56 -26.77
CA TYR A 1055 26.94 -5.27 -27.88
C TYR A 1055 27.34 -6.74 -28.00
N ALA A 1056 28.50 -7.13 -27.47
CA ALA A 1056 28.89 -8.54 -27.43
C ALA A 1056 27.97 -9.35 -26.51
N VAL A 1057 27.50 -8.76 -25.41
CA VAL A 1057 26.69 -9.45 -24.39
C VAL A 1057 25.18 -9.27 -24.54
N LEU A 1058 24.72 -8.20 -25.21
CA LEU A 1058 23.28 -7.90 -25.37
C LEU A 1058 22.42 -9.09 -25.86
N PRO A 1059 22.86 -9.94 -26.81
CA PRO A 1059 22.10 -11.13 -27.21
C PRO A 1059 21.83 -12.12 -26.08
N ASP A 1060 22.79 -12.28 -25.16
CA ASP A 1060 22.71 -13.22 -24.04
C ASP A 1060 21.88 -12.66 -22.86
N LEU A 1061 21.58 -11.36 -22.87
CA LEU A 1061 20.69 -10.74 -21.88
C LEU A 1061 19.21 -10.95 -22.18
N ALA A 1062 18.86 -11.57 -23.30
CA ALA A 1062 17.47 -11.73 -23.74
C ALA A 1062 16.58 -12.39 -22.67
N ASP A 1063 17.14 -13.31 -21.87
CA ASP A 1063 16.43 -14.04 -20.83
C ASP A 1063 16.36 -13.30 -19.48
N TYR A 1064 17.10 -12.21 -19.30
CA TYR A 1064 17.22 -11.49 -18.04
C TYR A 1064 16.43 -10.17 -18.10
N PRO A 1065 15.31 -10.05 -17.37
CA PRO A 1065 14.44 -8.87 -17.48
C PRO A 1065 15.03 -7.59 -16.89
N TYR A 1066 16.00 -7.71 -15.98
CA TYR A 1066 16.64 -6.58 -15.30
C TYR A 1066 18.08 -6.91 -14.94
N VAL A 1067 19.05 -6.18 -15.51
CA VAL A 1067 20.49 -6.47 -15.41
C VAL A 1067 21.27 -5.20 -15.09
N GLY A 1068 22.26 -5.29 -14.21
CA GLY A 1068 23.29 -4.27 -14.07
C GLY A 1068 24.20 -4.54 -12.88
N ARG A 1069 24.91 -3.50 -12.41
CA ARG A 1069 25.86 -3.67 -11.30
C ARG A 1069 25.12 -3.83 -9.98
N ARG A 1070 25.47 -4.87 -9.23
CA ARG A 1070 24.90 -5.17 -7.92
C ARG A 1070 25.08 -4.02 -6.92
N THR A 1071 23.97 -3.52 -6.38
CA THR A 1071 23.94 -2.49 -5.33
C THR A 1071 22.99 -2.93 -4.21
N PRO A 1072 23.41 -3.02 -2.94
CA PRO A 1072 24.76 -2.81 -2.44
C PRO A 1072 25.74 -3.87 -2.97
N THR A 1073 27.01 -3.48 -3.16
CA THR A 1073 28.06 -4.35 -3.73
C THR A 1073 28.39 -5.58 -2.90
N ARG A 1074 27.93 -5.64 -1.64
CA ARG A 1074 28.04 -6.81 -0.76
C ARG A 1074 26.70 -7.06 -0.08
N PRO A 1075 26.21 -8.32 -0.03
CA PRO A 1075 25.02 -8.67 0.72
C PRO A 1075 25.14 -8.28 2.19
N GLY A 1076 24.09 -7.68 2.76
CA GLY A 1076 24.03 -7.26 4.17
C GLY A 1076 24.58 -5.87 4.49
N ILE A 1077 25.13 -5.14 3.52
CA ILE A 1077 25.53 -3.73 3.71
C ILE A 1077 24.40 -2.83 3.23
N THR A 1078 23.73 -2.10 4.12
CA THR A 1078 22.77 -1.06 3.71
C THR A 1078 23.49 0.09 2.97
N PRO A 1079 22.89 0.65 1.90
CA PRO A 1079 23.43 1.84 1.24
C PRO A 1079 23.60 3.00 2.22
N SER A 1080 24.51 3.90 1.87
CA SER A 1080 24.78 5.07 2.69
C SER A 1080 23.52 5.93 2.84
N SER A 1081 23.05 6.07 4.08
CA SER A 1081 21.85 6.87 4.38
C SER A 1081 22.05 8.37 4.13
N ASN A 1082 23.27 8.81 3.85
CA ASN A 1082 23.66 10.20 3.63
C ASN A 1082 24.23 10.46 2.21
N TRP A 1083 24.06 9.54 1.25
CA TRP A 1083 24.61 9.68 -0.10
C TRP A 1083 24.17 10.96 -0.84
N HIS A 1084 22.99 11.48 -0.48
CA HIS A 1084 22.39 12.69 -1.04
C HIS A 1084 22.90 14.00 -0.39
N PHE A 1085 23.70 13.94 0.68
CA PHE A 1085 24.17 15.14 1.39
C PHE A 1085 25.03 15.99 0.45
N GLY A 1086 24.64 17.27 0.29
CA GLY A 1086 25.29 18.21 -0.63
C GLY A 1086 24.89 18.07 -2.10
N LYS A 1087 23.95 17.17 -2.45
CA LYS A 1087 23.41 17.01 -3.81
C LYS A 1087 22.00 17.55 -3.99
N VAL A 1088 21.19 17.49 -2.92
CA VAL A 1088 19.83 18.06 -2.89
C VAL A 1088 19.86 19.58 -2.86
N ALA A 1089 18.79 20.22 -3.31
CA ALA A 1089 18.70 21.67 -3.32
C ALA A 1089 18.71 22.27 -1.89
N PRO A 1090 19.24 23.50 -1.69
CA PRO A 1090 19.14 24.19 -0.41
C PRO A 1090 17.67 24.36 0.03
N GLY A 1091 17.36 24.00 1.28
CA GLY A 1091 16.00 24.01 1.82
C GLY A 1091 15.16 22.76 1.49
N SER A 1092 15.74 21.76 0.82
CA SER A 1092 15.08 20.48 0.54
C SER A 1092 14.70 19.75 1.84
N LEU A 1093 13.60 18.99 1.81
CA LEU A 1093 13.18 18.15 2.95
C LEU A 1093 14.18 17.03 3.27
N HIS A 1094 15.11 16.77 2.36
CA HIS A 1094 16.18 15.79 2.51
C HIS A 1094 17.51 16.43 2.94
N GLU A 1095 17.58 17.77 3.08
CA GLU A 1095 18.81 18.45 3.48
C GLU A 1095 19.18 18.10 4.93
N GLY A 1096 20.36 17.47 5.10
CA GLY A 1096 20.91 17.13 6.41
C GLY A 1096 20.19 16.01 7.17
N LEU A 1097 19.24 15.31 6.54
CA LEU A 1097 18.47 14.22 7.16
C LEU A 1097 18.81 12.86 6.52
N PRO A 1098 19.30 11.87 7.29
CA PRO A 1098 19.58 10.55 6.74
C PRO A 1098 18.34 9.91 6.10
N HIS A 1099 18.47 9.48 4.85
CA HIS A 1099 17.44 8.75 4.11
C HIS A 1099 17.79 7.27 4.11
N LYS A 1100 17.03 6.50 4.91
CA LYS A 1100 17.23 5.06 5.02
C LYS A 1100 16.35 4.34 4.01
N VAL A 1101 16.99 3.43 3.27
CA VAL A 1101 16.33 2.57 2.30
C VAL A 1101 15.73 1.37 3.05
N GLU A 1102 14.41 1.23 3.03
CA GLU A 1102 13.67 0.12 3.67
C GLU A 1102 12.67 -0.50 2.67
N GLY A 1103 12.67 -1.83 2.54
CA GLY A 1103 11.85 -2.54 1.53
C GLY A 1103 12.70 -3.38 0.58
N PRO A 1104 12.09 -4.16 -0.33
CA PRO A 1104 12.83 -4.98 -1.28
C PRO A 1104 13.55 -4.08 -2.30
N PRO A 1105 14.58 -4.54 -3.02
CA PRO A 1105 15.24 -5.84 -3.04
C PRO A 1105 16.48 -5.94 -2.12
N GLU A 1106 16.99 -7.17 -1.90
CA GLU A 1106 18.30 -7.36 -1.23
C GLU A 1106 19.43 -6.63 -1.95
N PHE A 1107 19.34 -6.55 -3.28
CA PHE A 1107 20.16 -5.73 -4.14
C PHE A 1107 19.40 -5.36 -5.42
N TRP A 1108 19.76 -4.23 -6.03
CA TRP A 1108 19.23 -3.72 -7.29
C TRP A 1108 20.37 -3.46 -8.27
N ALA A 1109 20.04 -3.27 -9.54
CA ALA A 1109 21.00 -2.76 -10.49
C ALA A 1109 21.18 -1.25 -10.23
N GLY A 1110 22.40 -0.84 -9.88
CA GLY A 1110 22.74 0.56 -9.63
C GLY A 1110 24.13 0.90 -10.13
N GLY A 1111 24.58 2.14 -9.94
CA GLY A 1111 25.93 2.56 -10.37
C GLY A 1111 25.96 3.23 -11.74
N GLY A 1112 24.87 3.91 -12.09
CA GLY A 1112 24.78 4.81 -13.24
C GLY A 1112 24.48 4.16 -14.58
N MET A 1113 24.40 2.82 -14.65
CA MET A 1113 23.95 2.12 -15.85
C MET A 1113 23.25 0.79 -15.52
N TYR A 1114 22.12 0.52 -16.18
CA TYR A 1114 21.41 -0.77 -16.12
C TYR A 1114 20.56 -1.03 -17.37
N VAL A 1115 20.20 -2.29 -17.60
CA VAL A 1115 19.36 -2.77 -18.71
C VAL A 1115 18.05 -3.33 -18.17
N VAL A 1116 16.92 -2.94 -18.77
CA VAL A 1116 15.57 -3.42 -18.44
C VAL A 1116 14.88 -3.89 -19.73
N ARG A 1117 14.34 -5.11 -19.74
CA ARG A 1117 13.55 -5.62 -20.86
C ARG A 1117 12.17 -4.95 -20.89
N ARG A 1118 11.54 -4.84 -22.06
CA ARG A 1118 10.26 -4.13 -22.25
C ARG A 1118 9.16 -4.57 -21.27
N ASP A 1119 9.01 -5.87 -21.04
CA ASP A 1119 8.00 -6.43 -20.13
C ASP A 1119 8.24 -5.98 -18.68
N ALA A 1120 9.49 -5.98 -18.21
CA ALA A 1120 9.87 -5.42 -16.92
C ALA A 1120 9.67 -3.89 -16.88
N ALA A 1121 10.06 -3.18 -17.94
CA ALA A 1121 9.87 -1.74 -18.04
C ALA A 1121 8.39 -1.33 -18.01
N ALA A 1122 7.48 -2.19 -18.49
CA ALA A 1122 6.04 -1.95 -18.42
C ALA A 1122 5.52 -1.86 -16.98
N HIS A 1123 6.14 -2.58 -16.02
CA HIS A 1123 5.81 -2.44 -14.60
C HIS A 1123 6.21 -1.06 -14.02
N LEU A 1124 7.24 -0.43 -14.60
CA LEU A 1124 7.71 0.92 -14.25
C LEU A 1124 6.90 2.04 -14.92
N ALA A 1125 6.02 1.69 -15.87
CA ALA A 1125 5.14 2.62 -16.59
C ALA A 1125 3.70 2.64 -16.03
N THR A 1126 3.51 2.17 -14.79
CA THR A 1126 2.20 2.07 -14.15
C THR A 1126 1.90 3.28 -13.25
N THR A 1127 0.63 3.52 -12.95
CA THR A 1127 0.22 4.53 -11.95
C THR A 1127 0.84 4.23 -10.57
N LEU A 1128 1.01 2.95 -10.21
CA LEU A 1128 1.73 2.54 -9.01
C LEU A 1128 3.20 2.97 -9.06
N ALA A 1129 3.87 2.81 -10.20
CA ALA A 1129 5.24 3.26 -10.39
C ALA A 1129 5.39 4.77 -10.23
N HIS A 1130 4.49 5.56 -10.82
CA HIS A 1130 4.46 7.02 -10.63
C HIS A 1130 4.29 7.38 -9.14
N GLN A 1131 3.38 6.70 -8.44
CA GLN A 1131 3.20 6.90 -7.00
C GLN A 1131 4.47 6.57 -6.22
N VAL A 1132 5.06 5.38 -6.45
CA VAL A 1132 6.28 4.89 -5.77
C VAL A 1132 7.49 5.79 -6.03
N ALA A 1133 7.62 6.36 -7.23
CA ALA A 1133 8.66 7.33 -7.56
C ALA A 1133 8.64 8.55 -6.62
N HIS A 1134 7.45 8.98 -6.15
CA HIS A 1134 7.33 10.06 -5.16
C HIS A 1134 7.66 9.67 -3.71
N TYR A 1135 8.00 8.42 -3.41
CA TYR A 1135 8.38 7.98 -2.06
C TYR A 1135 9.88 7.68 -1.92
N HIS A 1136 10.58 7.51 -3.03
CA HIS A 1136 12.01 7.21 -3.03
C HIS A 1136 12.83 8.47 -3.27
N LEU A 1137 14.03 8.51 -2.69
CA LEU A 1137 15.04 9.53 -2.99
C LEU A 1137 16.08 9.03 -4.01
N TYR A 1138 16.24 7.71 -4.12
CA TYR A 1138 17.22 7.06 -5.00
C TYR A 1138 16.48 6.34 -6.13
N GLU A 1139 16.74 6.74 -7.37
CA GLU A 1139 16.05 6.26 -8.56
C GLU A 1139 16.39 4.81 -8.90
N ASP A 1140 17.66 4.42 -8.73
CA ASP A 1140 18.10 3.03 -8.96
C ASP A 1140 17.42 2.08 -7.96
N PHE A 1141 17.26 2.52 -6.70
CA PHE A 1141 16.51 1.76 -5.70
C PHE A 1141 15.02 1.71 -6.04
N MET A 1142 14.42 2.82 -6.47
CA MET A 1142 13.02 2.86 -6.89
C MET A 1142 12.74 1.85 -8.02
N VAL A 1143 13.61 1.77 -9.03
CA VAL A 1143 13.48 0.77 -10.10
C VAL A 1143 13.56 -0.64 -9.54
N GLY A 1144 14.56 -0.91 -8.68
CA GLY A 1144 14.70 -2.21 -8.03
C GLY A 1144 13.50 -2.63 -7.18
N ASP A 1145 12.99 -1.72 -6.35
CA ASP A 1145 11.84 -1.94 -5.46
C ASP A 1145 10.58 -2.24 -6.28
N LEU A 1146 10.31 -1.45 -7.32
CA LEU A 1146 9.16 -1.66 -8.19
C LEU A 1146 9.23 -3.01 -8.91
N LEU A 1147 10.37 -3.34 -9.52
CA LEU A 1147 10.53 -4.60 -10.23
C LEU A 1147 10.45 -5.81 -9.28
N ALA A 1148 11.05 -5.72 -8.10
CA ALA A 1148 11.01 -6.78 -7.09
C ALA A 1148 9.59 -7.08 -6.61
N ARG A 1149 8.73 -6.05 -6.47
CA ARG A 1149 7.30 -6.21 -6.15
C ARG A 1149 6.51 -6.97 -7.23
N HIS A 1150 6.99 -6.92 -8.47
CA HIS A 1150 6.44 -7.67 -9.60
C HIS A 1150 7.16 -9.01 -9.85
N GLY A 1151 7.99 -9.46 -8.91
CA GLY A 1151 8.72 -10.73 -9.02
C GLY A 1151 9.93 -10.68 -9.96
N VAL A 1152 10.34 -9.51 -10.42
CA VAL A 1152 11.53 -9.31 -11.25
C VAL A 1152 12.70 -8.91 -10.36
N GLN A 1153 13.67 -9.80 -10.18
CA GLN A 1153 14.89 -9.51 -9.44
C GLN A 1153 15.98 -8.98 -10.36
N ALA A 1154 16.86 -8.14 -9.82
CA ALA A 1154 18.06 -7.71 -10.55
C ALA A 1154 18.99 -8.91 -10.75
N GLN A 1155 19.57 -9.03 -11.94
CA GLN A 1155 20.66 -9.95 -12.21
C GLN A 1155 22.00 -9.19 -12.21
N PRO A 1156 22.94 -9.53 -11.31
CA PRO A 1156 24.29 -8.97 -11.33
C PRO A 1156 24.99 -9.36 -12.63
N TRP A 1157 25.51 -8.36 -13.33
CA TRP A 1157 26.18 -8.59 -14.61
C TRP A 1157 27.49 -9.40 -14.51
N ASP A 1158 28.15 -9.40 -13.35
CA ASP A 1158 29.42 -10.08 -13.03
C ASP A 1158 29.21 -11.55 -12.71
N GLU A 1159 27.96 -11.95 -12.48
CA GLU A 1159 27.52 -13.32 -12.31
C GLU A 1159 27.00 -13.94 -13.62
N LEU A 1160 27.00 -13.19 -14.73
CA LEU A 1160 26.58 -13.70 -16.03
C LEU A 1160 27.70 -14.55 -16.68
N PRO A 1161 27.40 -15.75 -17.19
CA PRO A 1161 28.40 -16.65 -17.78
C PRO A 1161 29.22 -16.04 -18.92
N VAL A 1162 28.62 -15.09 -19.63
CA VAL A 1162 29.15 -14.41 -20.81
C VAL A 1162 29.97 -13.16 -20.47
N ALA A 1163 29.93 -12.68 -19.22
CA ALA A 1163 30.59 -11.44 -18.81
C ALA A 1163 32.09 -11.59 -18.51
N ASN A 1164 32.65 -12.80 -18.58
CA ASN A 1164 34.07 -13.21 -18.50
C ASN A 1164 35.13 -12.11 -18.25
N GLY A 1165 35.02 -11.36 -17.14
CA GLY A 1165 35.92 -10.26 -16.77
C GLY A 1165 35.87 -8.98 -17.63
N GLN A 1166 34.87 -8.78 -18.49
CA GLN A 1166 34.74 -7.57 -19.31
C GLN A 1166 33.79 -6.54 -18.68
N ASP A 1167 34.34 -5.42 -18.21
CA ASP A 1167 33.54 -4.26 -17.78
C ASP A 1167 33.01 -3.50 -19.00
N TRP A 1168 31.71 -3.21 -18.99
CA TRP A 1168 30.95 -2.55 -20.05
C TRP A 1168 30.41 -1.18 -19.61
N CYS A 1169 30.55 -0.89 -18.31
CA CYS A 1169 30.45 0.42 -17.69
C CYS A 1169 31.81 0.72 -17.02
N ILE A 1170 32.50 1.78 -17.48
CA ILE A 1170 33.79 2.19 -16.91
C ILE A 1170 33.53 3.29 -15.90
N THR A 1171 33.58 2.94 -14.61
CA THR A 1171 33.37 3.89 -13.49
C THR A 1171 34.67 4.47 -12.93
N ASN A 1172 35.84 3.98 -13.37
CA ASN A 1172 37.14 4.27 -12.76
C ASN A 1172 38.08 5.03 -13.71
N LEU A 1173 38.66 6.12 -13.20
CA LEU A 1173 39.57 7.01 -13.94
C LEU A 1173 40.86 6.35 -14.44
N ARG A 1174 41.27 5.21 -13.86
CA ARG A 1174 42.47 4.47 -14.28
C ARG A 1174 42.33 3.87 -15.67
N ASP A 1175 41.14 3.46 -16.08
CA ASP A 1175 40.90 2.84 -17.38
C ASP A 1175 40.72 3.91 -18.48
N ILE A 1176 40.29 5.11 -18.10
CA ILE A 1176 40.27 6.32 -18.95
C ILE A 1176 41.68 6.73 -19.37
N MET A 1177 42.72 6.39 -18.60
CA MET A 1177 44.11 6.73 -18.94
C MET A 1177 44.63 5.98 -20.19
N SER A 1178 43.85 5.05 -20.76
CA SER A 1178 44.19 4.36 -22.01
C SER A 1178 43.66 5.06 -23.27
N GLU A 1179 42.75 6.04 -23.15
CA GLU A 1179 42.27 6.85 -24.26
C GLU A 1179 42.56 8.34 -23.99
N ASP A 1180 43.52 8.86 -24.74
CA ASP A 1180 44.15 10.18 -24.67
C ASP A 1180 43.19 11.35 -24.35
N LEU A 1181 43.26 11.85 -23.10
CA LEU A 1181 42.65 13.11 -22.66
C LEU A 1181 43.69 14.00 -21.96
N SER A 1182 44.79 14.23 -22.66
CA SER A 1182 45.92 15.06 -22.23
C SER A 1182 45.60 16.55 -21.93
N SER A 1183 44.36 17.02 -22.18
CA SER A 1183 43.97 18.42 -22.02
C SER A 1183 43.31 18.80 -20.67
N LEU A 1184 43.11 17.86 -19.73
CA LEU A 1184 42.33 18.12 -18.50
C LEU A 1184 43.11 17.88 -17.19
N ARG A 1185 44.29 18.50 -17.05
CA ARG A 1185 45.08 18.52 -15.80
C ARG A 1185 44.82 19.82 -15.04
N ASP A 1186 43.96 19.79 -14.03
CA ASP A 1186 43.81 20.94 -13.12
C ASP A 1186 43.62 20.50 -11.65
N GLU A 1187 44.26 21.27 -10.76
CA GLU A 1187 44.49 21.01 -9.33
C GLU A 1187 43.19 20.81 -8.53
N ALA A 1188 42.09 21.40 -9.01
CA ALA A 1188 40.75 21.27 -8.45
C ALA A 1188 40.22 19.82 -8.48
N ARG A 1189 40.70 18.99 -9.41
CA ARG A 1189 40.26 17.58 -9.56
C ARG A 1189 40.94 16.66 -8.54
N MET A 1190 42.18 16.97 -8.16
CA MET A 1190 42.92 16.21 -7.14
C MET A 1190 42.37 16.47 -5.73
N LYS A 1191 41.91 17.69 -5.46
CA LYS A 1191 41.16 18.04 -4.23
C LYS A 1191 39.83 17.27 -4.11
N ARG A 1192 39.14 16.99 -5.22
CA ARG A 1192 37.94 16.13 -5.22
C ARG A 1192 38.26 14.65 -5.03
N ALA A 1193 39.37 14.15 -5.59
CA ALA A 1193 39.76 12.76 -5.43
C ALA A 1193 40.07 12.39 -3.97
N ILE A 1194 40.72 13.29 -3.21
CA ILE A 1194 41.00 13.10 -1.78
C ILE A 1194 39.71 13.15 -0.94
N SER A 1195 38.73 14.00 -1.33
CA SER A 1195 37.42 14.07 -0.68
C SER A 1195 36.58 12.79 -0.79
N VAL A 1196 36.80 11.98 -1.84
CA VAL A 1196 36.03 10.75 -2.11
C VAL A 1196 36.57 9.55 -1.32
N HIS A 1197 37.82 9.58 -0.86
CA HIS A 1197 38.44 8.43 -0.16
C HIS A 1197 38.46 8.51 1.37
N CYS A 1198 38.30 9.70 1.97
CA CYS A 1198 38.40 9.84 3.43
C CYS A 1198 37.07 10.03 4.18
N GLY A 1199 35.94 10.26 3.49
CA GLY A 1199 34.65 10.57 4.13
C GLY A 1199 34.67 11.86 4.98
N PRO A 1200 33.51 12.45 5.32
CA PRO A 1200 33.47 13.62 6.19
C PRO A 1200 33.63 13.20 7.66
N TYR A 1201 34.72 13.63 8.31
CA TYR A 1201 34.80 13.68 9.77
C TYR A 1201 33.81 14.72 10.34
N PRO A 1202 33.35 14.61 11.60
CA PRO A 1202 32.51 15.62 12.24
C PRO A 1202 33.22 16.99 12.33
N PRO A 1203 32.49 18.11 12.49
CA PRO A 1203 32.99 19.49 12.34
C PRO A 1203 34.03 19.98 13.35
N TYR A 1204 34.63 19.11 14.17
CA TYR A 1204 35.47 19.50 15.31
C TYR A 1204 36.99 19.34 15.10
N TYR A 1205 37.45 18.92 13.91
CA TYR A 1205 38.88 18.88 13.59
C TYR A 1205 39.16 19.62 12.27
N ARG A 1206 39.70 20.83 12.35
CA ARG A 1206 40.36 21.49 11.20
C ARG A 1206 41.78 20.96 11.10
N ILE A 1207 42.08 20.26 10.01
CA ILE A 1207 43.47 19.93 9.63
C ILE A 1207 44.08 21.20 9.02
N ASP A 1208 45.21 21.66 9.56
CA ASP A 1208 45.89 22.85 9.06
C ASP A 1208 46.92 22.54 7.96
N ASP A 1209 47.42 23.59 7.31
CA ASP A 1209 48.40 23.51 6.22
C ASP A 1209 49.76 22.92 6.63
N GLY A 1210 50.04 22.82 7.94
CA GLY A 1210 51.19 22.11 8.49
C GLY A 1210 50.98 20.60 8.46
N GLN A 1211 49.81 20.13 8.90
CA GLN A 1211 49.44 18.72 8.89
C GLN A 1211 49.27 18.15 7.47
N MET A 1212 48.80 18.97 6.52
CA MET A 1212 48.76 18.60 5.09
C MET A 1212 50.15 18.36 4.48
N ARG A 1213 51.18 19.10 4.93
CA ARG A 1213 52.55 18.91 4.45
C ARG A 1213 53.20 17.64 5.00
N GLU A 1214 52.79 17.20 6.19
CA GLU A 1214 53.28 15.97 6.83
C GLU A 1214 52.64 14.71 6.21
N LEU A 1215 51.35 14.79 5.85
CA LEU A 1215 50.63 13.79 5.06
C LEU A 1215 51.19 13.64 3.64
N SER A 1216 51.61 14.73 3.01
CA SER A 1216 52.25 14.70 1.69
C SER A 1216 53.60 13.99 1.69
N ARG A 1217 54.38 14.07 2.79
CA ARG A 1217 55.68 13.39 2.91
C ARG A 1217 55.57 11.89 3.19
N SER A 1218 54.44 11.45 3.75
CA SER A 1218 54.21 10.04 4.10
C SER A 1218 53.61 9.22 2.95
N PHE A 1219 53.02 9.87 1.95
CA PHE A 1219 52.49 9.21 0.74
C PHE A 1219 53.56 8.80 -0.28
N ASP A 1220 54.72 9.48 -0.31
CA ASP A 1220 55.83 9.09 -1.20
C ASP A 1220 56.62 7.85 -0.73
N ALA A 1221 56.32 7.32 0.47
CA ALA A 1221 57.11 6.25 1.10
C ALA A 1221 56.40 4.88 1.18
N ARG A 1222 55.26 4.66 0.51
CA ARG A 1222 54.62 3.33 0.40
C ARG A 1222 54.00 3.07 -0.96
#